data_AF-A0A9D3MW27-F1
#
_entry.id   AF-A0A9D3MW27-F1
#
_cell.length_a   1.000
_cell.length_b   1.000
_cell.length_c   1.000
_cell.angle_alpha   90.00
_cell.angle_beta   90.00
_cell.angle_gamma   90.00
#
_symmetry.space_group_name_H-M   'P 1'
#
loop_
_entity.id
_entity.type
_entity.pdbx_description
1 polymer ?
#
loop_
_entity_poly.entity_id
_entity_poly.type
_entity_poly.pdbx_seq_one_letter_code
_entity_poly.pdbx_strand_id
1 'polypeptide(L)'
;MLTVQSDPPLHTSFPSVHAFIMLEGTMNLTGETQPLVEQLMMIKRMQRIPAPLFVLEIWKACFTGLIESPEGTEELKWTAFTFLKIPQVLLRLKKYPQGEKVQDFMEDVNVAFEYLLKLTPLLDKADQRCNCDCLSLLLQECNKLGLLSEANTANLTAKREYAPRLKTAENANIQPNPGLILRAEPTVTNILKTVDADHSKSPEGLLGSFARKFIKLNEFPKHITGEGSKSASVRALLFDISFLMLCHVVQTYGSEVILSDPSPSGETPFFETWLQTCMPEEGKTLNPDHPCFRPESGKVESLVALLNNSSEMKLVQMKWHEICLSTPAAILEVLNAWENGVLSVESVQKITDNIKGKVCSMAICAVAWLVAHVRMLGLDERDKPQTMIRQLMTPLYGENTLQFYNERVVIMSSILEHMCADVFQQTGVALRPPVEGQEPVPYRNLLPAREPIREALGKQFRAVLRKAWVDSRALHLFESLLHMGGVFWFTNNLVKELLKETRQEWAMRAVELLYSIFCLDTQQITLTLLGHILPNLLTDSAHWHSLADPPGKALAKLSVWCALSSYSSHHKGQASARQRKRQREDIEDYSSLFPLDDTQPSKLMRLLSSNEDEPVVLSSPGDRTMSSSLSASQLHTVNMRDPLNRVLANLFLLISSILGSKTAGPHTQFVQSFMEECVECLEQGTRGSILQFMPFTMVSELVKLPALAKPKVVLAITDLTLPLGRRVAAKAIAAL
;
A
#
# COMPACT_ATOMS: atom_id res chain seq x y z
N MET A 1 41.74 20.07 36.79
CA MET A 1 40.73 20.90 36.10
C MET A 1 40.99 20.77 34.61
N LEU A 2 40.16 20.02 33.91
CA LEU A 2 39.77 20.23 32.51
C LEU A 2 38.66 19.21 32.24
N THR A 3 37.45 19.74 32.22
CA THR A 3 36.17 19.10 31.99
C THR A 3 36.17 18.37 30.64
N VAL A 4 35.93 17.07 30.66
CA VAL A 4 35.46 16.34 29.49
C VAL A 4 34.06 16.88 29.19
N GLN A 5 33.98 17.78 28.21
CA GLN A 5 32.73 18.07 27.52
C GLN A 5 32.32 16.79 26.77
N SER A 6 31.54 15.96 27.44
CA SER A 6 30.73 14.95 26.76
C SER A 6 29.41 15.60 26.39
N ASP A 7 29.26 15.98 25.13
CA ASP A 7 28.02 15.78 24.37
C ASP A 7 28.27 15.93 22.87
N PRO A 8 27.75 14.96 22.08
CA PRO A 8 26.92 15.28 20.93
C PRO A 8 25.53 14.60 21.05
N PRO A 9 24.46 15.11 20.38
CA PRO A 9 23.08 14.72 20.65
C PRO A 9 22.77 13.34 20.06
N LEU A 10 22.83 12.29 20.87
CA LEU A 10 22.51 10.92 20.46
C LEU A 10 20.99 10.70 20.52
N HIS A 11 20.36 10.58 19.34
CA HIS A 11 18.97 10.19 19.07
C HIS A 11 18.21 9.55 20.27
N THR A 12 17.39 10.33 20.97
CA THR A 12 16.56 9.86 22.11
C THR A 12 15.16 9.40 21.71
N SER A 13 14.89 9.28 20.42
CA SER A 13 13.58 8.89 19.88
C SER A 13 13.73 7.95 18.69
N PHE A 14 12.90 6.89 18.66
CA PHE A 14 12.79 5.96 17.54
C PHE A 14 11.38 6.04 16.92
N PRO A 15 11.13 7.04 16.04
CA PRO A 15 9.84 7.27 15.39
C PRO A 15 9.20 6.03 14.75
N SER A 16 9.99 5.14 14.17
CA SER A 16 9.52 3.88 13.56
C SER A 16 8.82 2.97 14.57
N VAL A 17 9.47 2.71 15.71
CA VAL A 17 8.93 1.89 16.81
C VAL A 17 7.67 2.54 17.35
N HIS A 18 7.74 3.85 17.61
CA HIS A 18 6.62 4.59 18.15
C HIS A 18 5.40 4.54 17.22
N ALA A 19 5.60 4.89 15.94
CA ALA A 19 4.55 4.90 14.94
C ALA A 19 3.97 3.51 14.68
N PHE A 20 4.79 2.45 14.73
CA PHE A 20 4.33 1.09 14.53
C PHE A 20 3.48 0.59 15.71
N ILE A 21 3.88 0.89 16.96
CA ILE A 21 3.06 0.60 18.13
C ILE A 21 1.75 1.38 18.10
N MET A 22 1.79 2.65 17.68
CA MET A 22 0.58 3.47 17.49
C MET A 22 -0.35 2.89 16.43
N LEU A 23 0.21 2.41 15.31
CA LEU A 23 -0.54 1.71 14.27
C LEU A 23 -1.21 0.46 14.82
N GLU A 24 -0.47 -0.39 15.52
CA GLU A 24 -0.98 -1.65 16.06
C GLU A 24 -2.03 -1.45 17.16
N GLY A 25 -1.83 -0.48 18.04
CA GLY A 25 -2.79 -0.12 19.08
C GLY A 25 -4.05 0.56 18.54
N THR A 26 -3.95 1.30 17.44
CA THR A 26 -5.12 1.97 16.82
C THR A 26 -5.89 1.04 15.88
N MET A 27 -5.16 0.25 15.08
CA MET A 27 -5.70 -0.43 13.90
C MET A 27 -5.79 -1.95 14.02
N ASN A 28 -4.95 -2.58 14.84
CA ASN A 28 -4.76 -4.04 14.90
C ASN A 28 -4.79 -4.57 16.35
N LEU A 29 -5.64 -3.98 17.18
CA LEU A 29 -5.65 -4.25 18.62
C LEU A 29 -5.89 -5.74 18.96
N THR A 30 -6.81 -6.38 18.23
CA THR A 30 -7.14 -7.81 18.35
C THR A 30 -6.23 -8.72 17.51
N GLY A 31 -5.33 -8.15 16.71
CA GLY A 31 -4.41 -8.89 15.85
C GLY A 31 -3.49 -9.81 16.64
N GLU A 32 -3.03 -10.87 15.99
CA GLU A 32 -2.13 -11.85 16.59
C GLU A 32 -0.83 -11.20 17.09
N THR A 33 -0.28 -11.73 18.20
CA THR A 33 0.95 -11.16 18.78
C THR A 33 2.20 -11.47 17.96
N GLN A 34 2.21 -12.57 17.20
CA GLN A 34 3.42 -13.03 16.50
C GLN A 34 3.86 -12.09 15.37
N PRO A 35 2.97 -11.63 14.46
CA PRO A 35 3.34 -10.64 13.44
C PRO A 35 3.89 -9.33 14.04
N LEU A 36 3.29 -8.86 15.13
CA LEU A 36 3.75 -7.68 15.89
C LEU A 36 5.19 -7.86 16.38
N VAL A 37 5.49 -9.01 17.00
CA VAL A 37 6.85 -9.33 17.50
C VAL A 37 7.87 -9.39 16.35
N GLU A 38 7.52 -10.03 15.24
CA GLU A 38 8.42 -10.18 14.10
C GLU A 38 8.77 -8.84 13.46
N GLN A 39 7.77 -7.97 13.27
CA GLN A 39 7.98 -6.64 12.71
C GLN A 39 8.75 -5.72 13.67
N LEU A 40 8.47 -5.78 14.97
CA LEU A 40 9.24 -5.06 15.99
C LEU A 40 10.71 -5.49 16.01
N MET A 41 10.98 -6.79 15.88
CA MET A 41 12.35 -7.29 15.77
C MET A 41 13.03 -6.87 14.47
N MET A 42 12.28 -6.78 13.37
CA MET A 42 12.78 -6.24 12.11
C MET A 42 13.23 -4.79 12.29
N ILE A 43 12.38 -3.93 12.85
CA ILE A 43 12.70 -2.52 13.14
C ILE A 43 13.93 -2.40 14.05
N LYS A 44 13.95 -3.15 15.16
CA LYS A 44 15.07 -3.16 16.12
C LYS A 44 16.39 -3.49 15.42
N ARG A 45 16.40 -4.48 14.53
CA ARG A 45 17.59 -4.90 13.78
C ARG A 45 18.02 -3.84 12.77
N MET A 46 17.11 -3.43 11.87
CA MET A 46 17.39 -2.48 10.79
C MET A 46 17.98 -1.16 11.30
N GLN A 47 17.53 -0.72 12.48
CA GLN A 47 17.99 0.53 13.11
C GLN A 47 19.04 0.34 14.20
N ARG A 48 19.43 -0.90 14.50
CA ARG A 48 20.40 -1.25 15.56
C ARG A 48 20.05 -0.63 16.91
N ILE A 49 18.76 -0.69 17.27
CA ILE A 49 18.25 -0.03 18.47
C ILE A 49 18.72 -0.77 19.72
N PRO A 50 19.39 -0.10 20.67
CA PRO A 50 19.74 -0.69 21.97
C PRO A 50 18.49 -1.19 22.70
N ALA A 51 18.56 -2.39 23.29
CA ALA A 51 17.39 -3.03 23.89
C ALA A 51 16.66 -2.18 24.96
N PRO A 52 17.34 -1.44 25.86
CA PRO A 52 16.64 -0.58 26.82
C PRO A 52 15.88 0.56 26.15
N LEU A 53 16.48 1.20 25.13
CA LEU A 53 15.84 2.31 24.40
C LEU A 53 14.68 1.82 23.53
N PHE A 54 14.80 0.60 23.00
CA PHE A 54 13.74 -0.05 22.24
C PHE A 54 12.49 -0.30 23.10
N VAL A 55 12.67 -0.89 24.29
CA VAL A 55 11.57 -1.14 25.23
C VAL A 55 10.97 0.17 25.74
N LEU A 56 11.82 1.16 26.05
CA LEU A 56 11.38 2.51 26.42
C LEU A 56 10.46 3.12 25.35
N GLU A 57 10.83 3.07 24.07
CA GLU A 57 10.03 3.66 23.00
C GLU A 57 8.69 2.94 22.82
N ILE A 58 8.64 1.62 23.00
CA ILE A 58 7.38 0.85 23.01
C ILE A 58 6.44 1.39 24.08
N TRP A 59 6.92 1.54 25.32
CA TRP A 59 6.08 2.06 26.40
C TRP A 59 5.68 3.51 26.18
N LYS A 60 6.60 4.37 25.71
CA LYS A 60 6.27 5.76 25.35
C LYS A 60 5.07 5.81 24.40
N ALA A 61 5.07 4.98 23.36
CA ALA A 61 3.94 4.89 22.43
C ALA A 61 2.65 4.40 23.11
N CYS A 62 2.72 3.37 23.96
CA CYS A 62 1.56 2.87 24.68
C CYS A 62 0.93 3.91 25.60
N PHE A 63 1.74 4.61 26.40
CA PHE A 63 1.28 5.68 27.28
C PHE A 63 0.72 6.87 26.50
N THR A 64 1.33 7.18 25.36
CA THR A 64 0.83 8.24 24.48
C THR A 64 -0.52 7.86 23.89
N GLY A 65 -0.68 6.62 23.41
CA GLY A 65 -1.96 6.09 22.93
C GLY A 65 -3.06 6.10 24.00
N LEU A 66 -2.73 5.74 25.25
CA LEU A 66 -3.66 5.86 26.38
C LEU A 66 -4.15 7.30 26.57
N ILE A 67 -3.23 8.27 26.60
CA ILE A 67 -3.54 9.69 26.81
C ILE A 67 -4.41 10.24 25.68
N GLU A 68 -4.13 9.87 24.44
CA GLU A 68 -4.81 10.40 23.25
C GLU A 68 -6.09 9.67 22.86
N SER A 69 -6.33 8.49 23.44
CA SER A 69 -7.50 7.66 23.12
C SER A 69 -8.82 8.40 23.43
N PRO A 70 -9.80 8.40 22.50
CA PRO A 70 -11.15 8.87 22.78
C PRO A 70 -11.79 8.13 23.94
N GLU A 71 -12.61 8.81 24.75
CA GLU A 71 -13.35 8.18 25.84
C GLU A 71 -14.29 7.07 25.32
N GLY A 72 -14.49 6.03 26.13
CA GLY A 72 -15.39 4.91 25.81
C GLY A 72 -14.64 3.64 25.39
N THR A 73 -15.02 3.06 24.26
CA THR A 73 -14.49 1.76 23.79
C THR A 73 -13.03 1.83 23.37
N GLU A 74 -12.56 2.92 22.78
CA GLU A 74 -11.16 3.07 22.37
C GLU A 74 -10.21 3.17 23.58
N GLU A 75 -10.63 3.82 24.66
CA GLU A 75 -9.90 3.87 25.92
C GLU A 75 -9.73 2.47 26.55
N LEU A 76 -10.79 1.66 26.56
CA LEU A 76 -10.75 0.26 26.99
C LEU A 76 -9.76 -0.56 26.17
N LYS A 77 -9.78 -0.39 24.84
CA LYS A 77 -8.89 -1.06 23.91
C LYS A 77 -7.43 -0.73 24.21
N TRP A 78 -7.08 0.55 24.29
CA TRP A 78 -5.72 1.01 24.59
C TRP A 78 -5.21 0.54 25.96
N THR A 79 -6.11 0.45 26.94
CA THR A 79 -5.81 -0.10 28.27
C THR A 79 -5.45 -1.57 28.19
N ALA A 80 -6.26 -2.39 27.52
CA ALA A 80 -5.95 -3.81 27.31
C ALA A 80 -4.66 -4.00 26.49
N PHE A 81 -4.45 -3.20 25.45
CA PHE A 81 -3.23 -3.26 24.64
C PHE A 81 -1.98 -2.97 25.47
N THR A 82 -2.00 -1.90 26.27
CA THR A 82 -0.86 -1.45 27.07
C THR A 82 -0.52 -2.40 28.21
N PHE A 83 -1.50 -2.85 28.99
CA PHE A 83 -1.26 -3.62 30.21
C PHE A 83 -1.35 -5.14 30.04
N LEU A 84 -1.99 -5.64 28.98
CA LEU A 84 -2.09 -7.09 28.72
C LEU A 84 -1.25 -7.51 27.51
N LYS A 85 -1.49 -6.90 26.33
CA LYS A 85 -0.85 -7.35 25.08
C LYS A 85 0.64 -7.06 25.06
N ILE A 86 1.07 -5.85 25.43
CA ILE A 86 2.47 -5.43 25.34
C ILE A 86 3.39 -6.21 26.29
N PRO A 87 3.04 -6.48 27.55
CA PRO A 87 3.84 -7.38 28.38
C PRO A 87 4.00 -8.78 27.77
N GLN A 88 2.97 -9.33 27.13
CA GLN A 88 3.08 -10.60 26.39
C GLN A 88 3.97 -10.50 25.14
N VAL A 89 3.96 -9.36 24.43
CA VAL A 89 4.89 -9.07 23.32
C VAL A 89 6.33 -9.07 23.83
N LEU A 90 6.61 -8.37 24.94
CA LEU A 90 7.94 -8.32 25.56
C LEU A 90 8.40 -9.71 26.02
N LEU A 91 7.50 -10.54 26.56
CA LEU A 91 7.81 -11.93 26.91
C LEU A 91 8.20 -12.77 25.70
N ARG A 92 7.56 -12.57 24.54
CA ARG A 92 7.97 -13.23 23.29
C ARG A 92 9.30 -12.68 22.76
N LEU A 93 9.54 -11.38 22.88
CA LEU A 93 10.82 -10.75 22.50
C LEU A 93 11.98 -11.28 23.34
N LYS A 94 11.77 -11.55 24.64
CA LYS A 94 12.75 -12.21 25.52
C LYS A 94 13.23 -13.57 24.98
N LYS A 95 12.36 -14.31 24.29
CA LYS A 95 12.64 -15.65 23.74
C LYS A 95 13.32 -15.62 22.37
N TYR A 96 13.40 -14.45 21.73
CA TYR A 96 14.04 -14.33 20.42
C TYR A 96 15.57 -14.41 20.58
N PRO A 97 16.28 -15.18 19.74
CA PRO A 97 17.74 -15.28 19.83
C PRO A 97 18.36 -13.90 19.60
N GLN A 98 18.84 -13.30 20.68
CA GLN A 98 19.77 -12.17 20.63
C GLN A 98 21.15 -12.78 20.33
N GLY A 99 21.98 -12.10 19.53
CA GLY A 99 23.28 -12.64 19.08
C GLY A 99 24.23 -13.05 20.21
N GLU A 100 25.47 -13.40 19.86
CA GLU A 100 26.49 -14.06 20.72
C GLU A 100 26.77 -13.44 22.11
N LYS A 101 26.31 -12.22 22.39
CA LYS A 101 26.32 -11.63 23.73
C LYS A 101 24.95 -11.87 24.39
N VAL A 102 24.91 -12.83 25.31
CA VAL A 102 23.78 -13.04 26.24
C VAL A 102 23.74 -11.85 27.20
N GLN A 103 23.18 -10.73 26.72
CA GLN A 103 22.81 -9.61 27.55
C GLN A 103 21.47 -9.95 28.21
N ASP A 104 21.38 -9.78 29.53
CA ASP A 104 20.18 -10.15 30.26
C ASP A 104 19.04 -9.18 29.89
N PHE A 105 18.06 -9.68 29.13
CA PHE A 105 16.90 -8.89 28.73
C PHE A 105 16.11 -8.36 29.93
N MET A 106 16.17 -9.05 31.09
CA MET A 106 15.57 -8.55 32.33
C MET A 106 16.24 -7.25 32.79
N GLU A 107 17.57 -7.17 32.68
CA GLU A 107 18.32 -5.96 33.00
C GLU A 107 18.01 -4.84 31.99
N ASP A 108 17.89 -5.18 30.70
CA ASP A 108 17.49 -4.19 29.69
C ASP A 108 16.11 -3.58 29.98
N VAL A 109 15.15 -4.40 30.42
CA VAL A 109 13.81 -3.98 30.84
C VAL A 109 13.88 -3.11 32.10
N ASN A 110 14.72 -3.49 33.08
CA ASN A 110 14.95 -2.71 34.29
C ASN A 110 15.48 -1.30 33.96
N VAL A 111 16.53 -1.21 33.13
CA VAL A 111 17.11 0.05 32.67
C VAL A 111 16.08 0.87 31.87
N ALA A 112 15.25 0.22 31.05
CA ALA A 112 14.17 0.91 30.33
C ALA A 112 13.16 1.59 31.28
N PHE A 113 12.81 0.93 32.40
CA PHE A 113 11.96 1.54 33.42
C PHE A 113 12.63 2.71 34.13
N GLU A 114 13.94 2.64 34.39
CA GLU A 114 14.69 3.78 34.93
C GLU A 114 14.67 4.99 34.00
N TYR A 115 14.70 4.77 32.68
CA TYR A 115 14.51 5.84 31.71
C TYR A 115 13.06 6.34 31.66
N LEU A 116 12.07 5.46 31.75
CA LEU A 116 10.66 5.82 31.75
C LEU A 116 10.29 6.69 32.97
N LEU A 117 10.86 6.39 34.15
CA LEU A 117 10.68 7.18 35.37
C LEU A 117 11.13 8.64 35.20
N LYS A 118 12.08 8.93 34.30
CA LYS A 118 12.53 10.30 34.00
C LYS A 118 11.52 11.07 33.14
N LEU A 119 10.54 10.40 32.54
CA LEU A 119 9.48 11.00 31.72
C LEU A 119 8.24 11.33 32.56
N THR A 120 8.42 12.05 33.68
CA THR A 120 7.34 12.38 34.62
C THR A 120 6.12 13.05 33.97
N PRO A 121 6.23 13.99 33.00
CA PRO A 121 5.04 14.61 32.41
C PRO A 121 4.18 13.64 31.59
N LEU A 122 4.78 12.58 31.05
CA LEU A 122 4.07 11.53 30.33
C LEU A 122 3.28 10.66 31.31
N LEU A 123 3.96 10.22 32.39
CA LEU A 123 3.35 9.38 33.42
C LEU A 123 2.24 10.11 34.17
N ASP A 124 2.42 11.39 34.51
CA ASP A 124 1.41 12.19 35.21
C ASP A 124 0.14 12.36 34.37
N LYS A 125 0.30 12.58 33.05
CA LYS A 125 -0.85 12.65 32.13
C LYS A 125 -1.56 11.31 32.00
N ALA A 126 -0.82 10.21 31.94
CA ALA A 126 -1.41 8.88 31.87
C ALA A 126 -2.17 8.52 33.15
N ASP A 127 -1.60 8.82 34.32
CA ASP A 127 -2.26 8.59 35.60
C ASP A 127 -3.54 9.42 35.74
N GLN A 128 -3.50 10.69 35.30
CA GLN A 128 -4.68 11.55 35.26
C GLN A 128 -5.76 11.00 34.31
N ARG A 129 -5.34 10.46 33.16
CA ARG A 129 -6.26 9.90 32.15
C ARG A 129 -6.95 8.63 32.65
N CYS A 130 -6.19 7.70 33.24
CA CYS A 130 -6.69 6.40 33.69
C CYS A 130 -7.21 6.40 35.13
N ASN A 131 -7.03 7.50 35.85
CA ASN A 131 -7.34 7.65 37.28
C ASN A 131 -6.72 6.53 38.15
N CYS A 132 -5.48 6.14 37.85
CA CYS A 132 -4.72 5.13 38.59
C CYS A 132 -3.20 5.32 38.44
N ASP A 133 -2.41 4.66 39.28
CA ASP A 133 -0.95 4.59 39.12
C ASP A 133 -0.60 3.61 37.98
N CYS A 134 -0.46 4.14 36.77
CA CYS A 134 -0.26 3.33 35.58
C CYS A 134 1.11 2.64 35.58
N LEU A 135 2.16 3.28 36.14
CA LEU A 135 3.48 2.67 36.23
C LEU A 135 3.46 1.45 37.16
N SER A 136 2.84 1.56 38.34
CA SER A 136 2.72 0.46 39.29
C SER A 136 2.00 -0.73 38.68
N LEU A 137 0.94 -0.51 37.90
CA LEU A 137 0.23 -1.59 37.21
C LEU A 137 1.13 -2.28 36.18
N LEU A 138 1.86 -1.51 35.37
CA LEU A 138 2.77 -2.07 34.38
C LEU A 138 3.93 -2.84 35.02
N LEU A 139 4.51 -2.33 36.11
CA LEU A 139 5.55 -3.01 36.89
C LEU A 139 5.07 -4.36 37.44
N GLN A 140 3.83 -4.40 37.97
CA GLN A 140 3.22 -5.64 38.47
C GLN A 140 3.06 -6.68 37.36
N GLU A 141 2.55 -6.29 36.19
CA GLU A 141 2.38 -7.21 35.06
C GLU A 141 3.73 -7.71 34.51
N CYS A 142 4.74 -6.85 34.42
CA CYS A 142 6.08 -7.25 34.03
C CYS A 142 6.73 -8.22 35.03
N ASN A 143 6.54 -8.02 36.33
CA ASN A 143 7.00 -8.95 37.36
C ASN A 143 6.30 -10.32 37.22
N LYS A 144 4.97 -10.34 37.09
CA LYS A 144 4.19 -11.59 36.90
C LYS A 144 4.69 -12.44 35.72
N LEU A 145 5.11 -11.80 34.63
CA LEU A 145 5.64 -12.48 33.44
C LEU A 145 7.14 -12.79 33.50
N GLY A 146 7.82 -12.51 34.61
CA GLY A 146 9.26 -12.71 34.78
C GLY A 146 10.11 -11.82 33.86
N LEU A 147 9.59 -10.64 33.51
CA LEU A 147 10.33 -9.58 32.80
C LEU A 147 11.10 -8.67 33.77
N LEU A 148 10.74 -8.69 35.05
CA LEU A 148 11.43 -8.02 36.15
C LEU A 148 11.53 -8.95 37.36
N SER A 149 12.57 -8.77 38.19
CA SER A 149 12.67 -9.40 39.50
C SER A 149 11.85 -8.65 40.55
N GLU A 150 11.53 -9.32 41.66
CA GLU A 150 10.86 -8.67 42.80
C GLU A 150 11.69 -7.52 43.38
N ALA A 151 13.01 -7.68 43.48
CA ALA A 151 13.92 -6.66 43.97
C ALA A 151 13.93 -5.40 43.07
N ASN A 152 13.98 -5.60 41.75
CA ASN A 152 13.93 -4.49 40.78
C ASN A 152 12.57 -3.78 40.84
N THR A 153 11.48 -4.54 40.96
CA THR A 153 10.11 -4.00 41.09
C THR A 153 9.99 -3.12 42.33
N ALA A 154 10.47 -3.59 43.48
CA ALA A 154 10.43 -2.83 44.73
C ALA A 154 11.27 -1.54 44.65
N ASN A 155 12.46 -1.61 44.04
CA ASN A 155 13.34 -0.46 43.83
C ASN A 155 12.69 0.60 42.93
N LEU A 156 12.16 0.19 41.77
CA LEU A 156 11.50 1.09 40.81
C LEU A 156 10.24 1.73 41.40
N THR A 157 9.48 0.99 42.19
CA THR A 157 8.30 1.51 42.90
C THR A 157 8.70 2.58 43.92
N ALA A 158 9.77 2.34 44.69
CA ALA A 158 10.27 3.29 45.68
C ALA A 158 10.81 4.60 45.05
N LYS A 159 11.36 4.52 43.82
CA LYS A 159 11.85 5.68 43.06
C LYS A 159 10.73 6.59 42.54
N ARG A 160 9.47 6.13 42.50
CA ARG A 160 8.31 6.93 42.09
C ARG A 160 7.77 7.73 43.29
N GLU A 161 8.46 8.80 43.67
CA GLU A 161 7.96 9.71 44.72
C GLU A 161 6.85 10.62 44.16
N TYR A 162 5.61 10.41 44.64
CA TYR A 162 4.38 11.17 44.33
C TYR A 162 3.74 10.95 42.95
N ALA A 163 2.89 9.92 42.83
CA ALA A 163 1.81 9.96 41.85
C ALA A 163 0.81 11.08 42.23
N PRO A 164 0.28 11.87 41.27
CA PRO A 164 -0.68 12.93 41.56
C PRO A 164 -1.89 12.38 42.33
N ARG A 165 -2.40 13.14 43.33
CA ARG A 165 -3.58 12.75 44.11
C ARG A 165 -4.78 12.52 43.17
N LEU A 166 -5.13 11.25 43.00
CA LEU A 166 -6.27 10.79 42.21
C LEU A 166 -7.57 11.41 42.74
N LYS A 167 -8.51 11.76 41.84
CA LYS A 167 -9.79 12.36 42.25
C LYS A 167 -10.58 11.36 43.09
N THR A 168 -11.09 11.80 44.23
CA THR A 168 -11.97 11.02 45.13
C THR A 168 -13.19 10.49 44.39
N ALA A 169 -13.66 9.32 44.82
CA ALA A 169 -14.56 8.38 44.14
C ALA A 169 -16.01 8.84 43.84
N GLU A 170 -16.29 10.14 43.67
CA GLU A 170 -17.66 10.62 43.46
C GLU A 170 -18.15 10.52 42.00
N ASN A 171 -17.28 10.26 41.02
CA ASN A 171 -17.64 10.11 39.60
C ASN A 171 -17.33 8.72 38.99
N ALA A 172 -17.15 7.69 39.83
CA ALA A 172 -16.58 6.38 39.44
C ALA A 172 -17.43 5.49 38.50
N ASN A 173 -18.54 5.97 37.94
CA ASN A 173 -19.52 5.10 37.28
C ASN A 173 -19.44 4.97 35.75
N ILE A 174 -18.47 5.57 35.05
CA ILE A 174 -18.40 5.44 33.57
C ILE A 174 -16.97 5.26 33.00
N GLN A 175 -15.90 5.53 33.74
CA GLN A 175 -14.53 5.44 33.20
C GLN A 175 -13.88 4.04 33.39
N PRO A 176 -13.20 3.51 32.36
CA PRO A 176 -12.54 2.21 32.43
C PRO A 176 -11.29 2.26 33.32
N ASN A 177 -11.38 1.69 34.52
CA ASN A 177 -10.22 1.54 35.40
C ASN A 177 -9.35 0.35 34.94
N PRO A 178 -8.06 0.54 34.59
CA PRO A 178 -7.17 -0.56 34.20
C PRO A 178 -7.11 -1.71 35.22
N GLY A 179 -7.22 -1.39 36.52
CA GLY A 179 -7.28 -2.39 37.59
C GLY A 179 -8.51 -3.29 37.56
N LEU A 180 -9.63 -2.85 36.97
CA LEU A 180 -10.82 -3.69 36.75
C LEU A 180 -10.64 -4.62 35.54
N ILE A 181 -10.00 -4.13 34.46
CA ILE A 181 -9.71 -4.93 33.26
C ILE A 181 -8.73 -6.06 33.59
N LEU A 182 -7.67 -5.77 34.35
CA LEU A 182 -6.70 -6.77 34.80
C LEU A 182 -7.35 -7.86 35.68
N ARG A 183 -8.39 -7.52 36.45
CA ARG A 183 -9.16 -8.50 37.25
C ARG A 183 -10.14 -9.33 36.39
N ALA A 184 -10.50 -8.86 35.20
CA ALA A 184 -11.45 -9.49 34.29
C ALA A 184 -10.79 -10.07 33.01
N GLU A 185 -9.46 -10.20 33.00
CA GLU A 185 -8.63 -10.67 31.88
C GLU A 185 -9.22 -11.86 31.08
N PRO A 186 -9.69 -12.96 31.70
CA PRO A 186 -10.24 -14.10 30.96
C PRO A 186 -11.55 -13.77 30.21
N THR A 187 -12.38 -12.87 30.73
CA THR A 187 -13.66 -12.48 30.11
C THR A 187 -13.45 -11.48 28.97
N VAL A 188 -12.56 -10.50 29.14
CA VAL A 188 -12.24 -9.48 28.13
C VAL A 188 -11.60 -10.12 26.89
N THR A 189 -10.73 -11.12 27.08
CA THR A 189 -10.09 -11.85 25.98
C THR A 189 -11.09 -12.64 25.13
N ASN A 190 -12.18 -13.14 25.71
CA ASN A 190 -13.22 -13.87 24.98
C ASN A 190 -14.17 -12.94 24.20
N ILE A 191 -14.47 -11.75 24.75
CA ILE A 191 -15.31 -10.74 24.09
C ILE A 191 -14.60 -10.16 22.87
N LEU A 192 -13.30 -9.86 22.97
CA LEU A 192 -12.51 -9.35 21.84
C LEU A 192 -12.41 -10.36 20.68
N LYS A 193 -12.51 -11.67 20.95
CA LYS A 193 -12.51 -12.73 19.92
C LYS A 193 -13.86 -12.95 19.25
N THR A 194 -14.97 -12.60 19.90
CA THR A 194 -16.33 -12.87 19.40
C THR A 194 -16.88 -11.73 18.53
N VAL A 195 -16.37 -10.50 18.66
CA VAL A 195 -16.78 -9.33 17.86
C VAL A 195 -16.32 -9.42 16.39
N ASP A 196 -15.35 -10.27 16.06
CA ASP A 196 -14.80 -10.44 14.70
C ASP A 196 -15.49 -11.56 13.86
N ALA A 197 -16.43 -12.32 14.45
CA ALA A 197 -16.86 -13.60 13.88
C ALA A 197 -18.09 -13.57 12.93
N ASP A 198 -18.79 -12.46 12.77
CA ASP A 198 -20.01 -12.41 11.96
C ASP A 198 -19.80 -11.71 10.61
N HIS A 199 -19.94 -12.49 9.54
CA HIS A 199 -20.56 -12.18 8.23
C HIS A 199 -19.88 -13.00 7.11
N SER A 200 -20.48 -14.13 6.72
CA SER A 200 -20.58 -14.57 5.32
C SER A 200 -21.17 -15.98 5.25
N LYS A 201 -22.35 -16.10 4.64
CA LYS A 201 -22.77 -17.22 3.77
C LYS A 201 -24.17 -16.97 3.22
N SER A 202 -24.27 -16.79 1.91
CA SER A 202 -25.52 -16.95 1.14
C SER A 202 -25.19 -17.27 -0.35
N PRO A 203 -26.15 -17.68 -1.21
CA PRO A 203 -26.00 -18.75 -2.20
C PRO A 203 -25.44 -18.32 -3.58
N GLU A 204 -24.16 -18.64 -3.86
CA GLU A 204 -23.40 -18.09 -5.01
C GLU A 204 -23.45 -18.91 -6.33
N GLY A 205 -23.86 -20.19 -6.30
CA GLY A 205 -23.58 -21.12 -7.42
C GLY A 205 -24.36 -20.88 -8.73
N LEU A 206 -25.66 -20.55 -8.67
CA LEU A 206 -26.47 -20.40 -9.89
C LEU A 206 -26.22 -19.04 -10.58
N LEU A 207 -26.06 -17.99 -9.78
CA LEU A 207 -25.85 -16.62 -10.25
C LEU A 207 -24.51 -16.45 -10.97
N GLY A 208 -23.43 -17.05 -10.45
CA GLY A 208 -22.13 -17.06 -11.12
C GLY A 208 -22.15 -17.71 -12.51
N SER A 209 -22.97 -18.75 -12.70
CA SER A 209 -23.13 -19.41 -14.01
C SER A 209 -23.84 -18.53 -15.06
N PHE A 210 -24.76 -17.66 -14.62
CA PHE A 210 -25.44 -16.69 -15.47
C PHE A 210 -24.52 -15.52 -15.83
N ALA A 211 -23.77 -14.98 -14.85
CA ALA A 211 -22.81 -13.90 -15.09
C ALA A 211 -21.78 -14.30 -16.16
N ARG A 212 -21.23 -15.53 -16.11
CA ARG A 212 -20.29 -16.02 -17.13
C ARG A 212 -20.85 -16.06 -18.56
N LYS A 213 -22.15 -16.34 -18.73
CA LYS A 213 -22.79 -16.28 -20.05
C LYS A 213 -22.83 -14.85 -20.57
N PHE A 214 -23.10 -13.88 -19.71
CA PHE A 214 -23.05 -12.47 -20.07
C PHE A 214 -21.63 -11.98 -20.37
N ILE A 215 -20.60 -12.45 -19.65
CA ILE A 215 -19.20 -12.15 -19.98
C ILE A 215 -18.86 -12.64 -21.38
N LYS A 216 -19.22 -13.90 -21.72
CA LYS A 216 -19.02 -14.43 -23.08
C LYS A 216 -19.77 -13.61 -24.15
N LEU A 217 -20.99 -13.16 -23.85
CA LEU A 217 -21.75 -12.28 -24.74
C LEU A 217 -21.12 -10.88 -24.89
N ASN A 218 -20.48 -10.37 -23.83
CA ASN A 218 -19.79 -9.08 -23.86
C ASN A 218 -18.46 -9.15 -24.64
N GLU A 219 -17.82 -10.32 -24.65
CA GLU A 219 -16.60 -10.63 -25.41
C GLU A 219 -16.88 -10.88 -26.90
N PHE A 220 -18.02 -11.46 -27.25
CA PHE A 220 -18.39 -11.80 -28.62
C PHE A 220 -18.27 -10.62 -29.63
N PRO A 221 -18.66 -9.38 -29.29
CA PRO A 221 -18.47 -8.18 -30.11
C PRO A 221 -17.02 -7.77 -30.46
N LYS A 222 -15.99 -8.42 -29.91
CA LYS A 222 -14.57 -8.12 -30.20
C LYS A 222 -14.16 -8.46 -31.63
N HIS A 223 -14.80 -9.46 -32.25
CA HIS A 223 -14.49 -9.89 -33.61
C HIS A 223 -15.25 -9.00 -34.62
N ILE A 224 -14.54 -8.10 -35.31
CA ILE A 224 -15.11 -7.31 -36.41
C ILE A 224 -15.03 -8.16 -37.68
N THR A 225 -16.17 -8.66 -38.15
CA THR A 225 -16.33 -9.17 -39.51
C THR A 225 -16.86 -8.01 -40.38
N GLY A 226 -16.55 -7.99 -41.68
CA GLY A 226 -16.94 -6.92 -42.61
C GLY A 226 -18.46 -6.81 -42.78
N GLU A 227 -19.09 -6.14 -41.82
CA GLU A 227 -20.52 -6.25 -41.52
C GLU A 227 -21.33 -5.04 -42.01
N GLY A 228 -22.61 -5.26 -42.36
CA GLY A 228 -23.53 -4.19 -42.75
C GLY A 228 -24.00 -3.33 -41.56
N SER A 229 -24.62 -2.17 -41.84
CA SER A 229 -25.07 -1.22 -40.79
C SER A 229 -26.02 -1.83 -39.75
N LYS A 230 -26.84 -2.83 -40.12
CA LYS A 230 -27.78 -3.49 -39.19
C LYS A 230 -27.06 -4.41 -38.20
N SER A 231 -26.13 -5.24 -38.65
CA SER A 231 -25.41 -6.17 -37.76
C SER A 231 -24.49 -5.42 -36.80
N ALA A 232 -23.89 -4.31 -37.25
CA ALA A 232 -23.15 -3.39 -36.38
C ALA A 232 -24.02 -2.81 -35.24
N SER A 233 -25.28 -2.49 -35.52
CA SER A 233 -26.24 -2.03 -34.50
C SER A 233 -26.60 -3.12 -33.51
N VAL A 234 -26.80 -4.36 -33.97
CA VAL A 234 -27.08 -5.51 -33.08
C VAL A 234 -25.87 -5.82 -32.19
N ARG A 235 -24.66 -5.77 -32.75
CA ARG A 235 -23.41 -5.97 -32.02
C ARG A 235 -23.22 -4.93 -30.92
N ALA A 236 -23.49 -3.66 -31.22
CA ALA A 236 -23.46 -2.59 -30.22
C ALA A 236 -24.50 -2.81 -29.10
N LEU A 237 -25.73 -3.21 -29.46
CA LEU A 237 -26.79 -3.47 -28.49
C LEU A 237 -26.48 -4.66 -27.57
N LEU A 238 -25.95 -5.76 -28.13
CA LEU A 238 -25.56 -6.95 -27.36
C LEU A 238 -24.45 -6.63 -26.37
N PHE A 239 -23.43 -5.88 -26.81
CA PHE A 239 -22.39 -5.38 -25.92
C PHE A 239 -22.98 -4.55 -24.79
N ASP A 240 -23.82 -3.58 -25.12
CA ASP A 240 -24.36 -2.62 -24.15
C ASP A 240 -25.26 -3.29 -23.10
N ILE A 241 -26.19 -4.15 -23.52
CA ILE A 241 -27.09 -4.87 -22.61
C ILE A 241 -26.29 -5.83 -21.72
N SER A 242 -25.34 -6.60 -22.29
CA SER A 242 -24.53 -7.51 -21.48
C SER A 242 -23.68 -6.78 -20.44
N PHE A 243 -23.11 -5.63 -20.80
CA PHE A 243 -22.34 -4.79 -19.88
C PHE A 243 -23.21 -4.23 -18.75
N LEU A 244 -24.39 -3.70 -19.08
CA LEU A 244 -25.36 -3.20 -18.10
C LEU A 244 -25.78 -4.28 -17.12
N MET A 245 -26.13 -5.46 -17.62
CA MET A 245 -26.56 -6.58 -16.77
C MET A 245 -25.45 -7.02 -15.82
N LEU A 246 -24.20 -7.10 -16.29
CA LEU A 246 -23.06 -7.44 -15.45
C LEU A 246 -22.82 -6.39 -14.36
N CYS A 247 -22.85 -5.09 -14.70
CA CYS A 247 -22.74 -4.01 -13.71
C CYS A 247 -23.85 -4.09 -12.65
N HIS A 248 -25.09 -4.36 -13.06
CA HIS A 248 -26.22 -4.50 -12.14
C HIS A 248 -26.07 -5.71 -11.20
N VAL A 249 -25.59 -6.86 -11.72
CA VAL A 249 -25.28 -8.04 -10.90
C VAL A 249 -24.22 -7.70 -9.86
N VAL A 250 -23.15 -7.03 -10.26
CA VAL A 250 -22.06 -6.61 -9.35
C VAL A 250 -22.59 -5.70 -8.25
N GLN A 251 -23.40 -4.69 -8.56
CA GLN A 251 -23.91 -3.79 -7.52
C GLN A 251 -24.91 -4.44 -6.57
N THR A 252 -25.64 -5.44 -7.04
CA THR A 252 -26.66 -6.11 -6.24
C THR A 252 -26.07 -7.20 -5.35
N TYR A 253 -25.04 -7.90 -5.83
CA TYR A 253 -24.51 -9.11 -5.19
C TYR A 253 -23.00 -9.08 -4.88
N GLY A 254 -22.28 -8.04 -5.30
CA GLY A 254 -20.83 -7.86 -5.16
C GLY A 254 -20.01 -8.48 -6.30
N SER A 255 -18.81 -7.95 -6.53
CA SER A 255 -17.87 -8.43 -7.56
C SER A 255 -17.45 -9.90 -7.40
N GLU A 256 -17.47 -10.43 -6.17
CA GLU A 256 -17.05 -11.80 -5.87
C GLU A 256 -17.88 -12.85 -6.63
N VAL A 257 -19.14 -12.55 -6.96
CA VAL A 257 -19.98 -13.45 -7.77
C VAL A 257 -19.41 -13.68 -9.18
N ILE A 258 -18.65 -12.71 -9.69
CA ILE A 258 -18.02 -12.76 -11.01
C ILE A 258 -16.58 -13.27 -10.90
N LEU A 259 -15.82 -12.75 -9.92
CA LEU A 259 -14.36 -12.98 -9.80
C LEU A 259 -13.97 -14.28 -9.09
N SER A 260 -14.93 -14.98 -8.45
CA SER A 260 -14.65 -16.18 -7.63
C SER A 260 -14.17 -17.42 -8.39
N ASP A 261 -14.42 -17.51 -9.70
CA ASP A 261 -13.99 -18.63 -10.56
C ASP A 261 -13.12 -18.11 -11.71
N PRO A 262 -11.79 -18.36 -11.70
CA PRO A 262 -10.88 -17.86 -12.72
C PRO A 262 -11.18 -18.43 -14.11
N SER A 263 -10.97 -17.63 -15.15
CA SER A 263 -11.21 -18.04 -16.54
C SER A 263 -10.31 -19.23 -16.93
N PRO A 264 -10.84 -20.29 -17.57
CA PRO A 264 -10.04 -21.43 -17.99
C PRO A 264 -9.10 -21.13 -19.19
N SER A 265 -9.23 -19.95 -19.81
CA SER A 265 -8.55 -19.59 -21.06
C SER A 265 -7.23 -18.82 -20.88
N GLY A 266 -6.81 -18.52 -19.64
CA GLY A 266 -5.56 -17.79 -19.38
C GLY A 266 -5.59 -16.29 -19.74
N GLU A 267 -6.46 -15.87 -20.66
CA GLU A 267 -6.79 -14.46 -20.90
C GLU A 267 -7.96 -14.01 -20.00
N THR A 268 -7.77 -12.88 -19.32
CA THR A 268 -8.83 -12.22 -18.53
C THR A 268 -9.79 -11.47 -19.47
N PRO A 269 -11.10 -11.74 -19.38
CA PRO A 269 -12.11 -10.98 -20.12
C PRO A 269 -12.05 -9.48 -19.83
N PHE A 270 -12.37 -8.65 -20.84
CA PHE A 270 -12.36 -7.18 -20.72
C PHE A 270 -13.21 -6.70 -19.54
N PHE A 271 -14.39 -7.29 -19.34
CA PHE A 271 -15.27 -6.87 -18.25
C PHE A 271 -14.68 -7.17 -16.88
N GLU A 272 -13.95 -8.26 -16.71
CA GLU A 272 -13.32 -8.62 -15.43
C GLU A 272 -12.20 -7.62 -15.08
N THR A 273 -11.33 -7.32 -16.05
CA THR A 273 -10.30 -6.27 -15.95
C THR A 273 -10.91 -4.89 -15.65
N TRP A 274 -11.96 -4.50 -16.38
CA TRP A 274 -12.66 -3.23 -16.13
C TRP A 274 -13.33 -3.22 -14.76
N LEU A 275 -13.98 -4.32 -14.36
CA LEU A 275 -14.63 -4.46 -13.06
C LEU A 275 -13.61 -4.24 -11.95
N GLN A 276 -12.47 -4.95 -11.98
CA GLN A 276 -11.41 -4.86 -10.98
C GLN A 276 -10.82 -3.45 -10.87
N THR A 277 -10.63 -2.75 -11.99
CA THR A 277 -9.90 -1.47 -12.03
C THR A 277 -10.78 -0.23 -11.95
N CYS A 278 -12.05 -0.31 -12.37
CA CYS A 278 -12.89 0.86 -12.64
C CYS A 278 -14.19 0.94 -11.83
N MET A 279 -14.81 -0.20 -11.47
CA MET A 279 -16.14 -0.21 -10.87
C MET A 279 -16.13 0.32 -9.42
N PRO A 280 -16.93 1.36 -9.07
CA PRO A 280 -17.06 1.80 -7.68
C PRO A 280 -17.86 0.79 -6.87
N GLU A 281 -17.23 0.17 -5.88
CA GLU A 281 -17.84 -0.76 -4.93
C GLU A 281 -17.49 -0.38 -3.49
N GLU A 282 -18.26 -0.89 -2.53
CA GLU A 282 -17.99 -0.69 -1.12
C GLU A 282 -16.67 -1.36 -0.71
N GLY A 283 -15.76 -0.58 -0.14
CA GLY A 283 -14.44 -1.07 0.28
C GLY A 283 -13.41 -1.19 -0.85
N LYS A 284 -13.79 -0.90 -2.10
CA LYS A 284 -12.91 -0.94 -3.26
C LYS A 284 -12.28 0.43 -3.52
N THR A 285 -10.96 0.43 -3.66
CA THR A 285 -10.16 1.62 -3.95
C THR A 285 -10.09 1.83 -5.46
N LEU A 286 -10.42 3.02 -5.93
CA LEU A 286 -10.31 3.38 -7.35
C LEU A 286 -9.31 4.51 -7.49
N ASN A 287 -8.26 4.28 -8.28
CA ASN A 287 -7.28 5.30 -8.60
C ASN A 287 -7.60 5.92 -9.97
N PRO A 288 -8.06 7.18 -10.06
CA PRO A 288 -8.35 7.82 -11.35
C PRO A 288 -7.10 8.03 -12.22
N ASP A 289 -5.90 7.94 -11.64
CA ASP A 289 -4.60 7.98 -12.33
C ASP A 289 -4.08 6.58 -12.72
N HIS A 290 -4.84 5.51 -12.50
CA HIS A 290 -4.41 4.16 -12.84
C HIS A 290 -4.02 4.07 -14.33
N PRO A 291 -2.92 3.38 -14.71
CA PRO A 291 -2.49 3.26 -16.11
C PRO A 291 -3.58 2.73 -17.06
N CYS A 292 -4.50 1.90 -16.57
CA CYS A 292 -5.66 1.44 -17.35
C CYS A 292 -6.54 2.58 -17.89
N PHE A 293 -6.53 3.76 -17.24
CA PHE A 293 -7.22 4.97 -17.66
C PHE A 293 -6.39 5.88 -18.57
N ARG A 294 -5.17 5.47 -18.97
CA ARG A 294 -4.31 6.21 -19.91
C ARG A 294 -4.04 5.39 -21.18
N PRO A 295 -5.03 5.27 -22.09
CA PRO A 295 -4.80 4.70 -23.41
C PRO A 295 -3.85 5.57 -24.24
N GLU A 296 -3.35 5.03 -25.35
CA GLU A 296 -2.55 5.76 -26.35
C GLU A 296 -3.20 7.10 -26.72
N SER A 297 -2.45 8.23 -26.66
CA SER A 297 -3.03 9.58 -26.83
C SER A 297 -3.79 9.74 -28.14
N GLY A 298 -3.31 9.11 -29.23
CA GLY A 298 -3.98 9.17 -30.53
C GLY A 298 -5.39 8.60 -30.54
N LYS A 299 -5.71 7.60 -29.70
CA LYS A 299 -7.06 7.04 -29.57
C LYS A 299 -7.98 7.99 -28.80
N VAL A 300 -7.45 8.64 -27.76
CA VAL A 300 -8.20 9.59 -26.92
C VAL A 300 -8.55 10.84 -27.73
N GLU A 301 -7.57 11.42 -28.42
CA GLU A 301 -7.76 12.59 -29.29
C GLU A 301 -8.83 12.31 -30.37
N SER A 302 -8.77 11.13 -30.98
CA SER A 302 -9.76 10.70 -31.98
C SER A 302 -11.17 10.57 -31.39
N LEU A 303 -11.29 10.04 -30.17
CA LEU A 303 -12.57 9.91 -29.48
C LEU A 303 -13.14 11.27 -29.07
N VAL A 304 -12.32 12.17 -28.51
CA VAL A 304 -12.73 13.53 -28.15
C VAL A 304 -13.17 14.31 -29.38
N ALA A 305 -12.43 14.22 -30.49
CA ALA A 305 -12.80 14.85 -31.75
C ALA A 305 -14.13 14.31 -32.29
N LEU A 306 -14.36 13.00 -32.19
CA LEU A 306 -15.61 12.36 -32.59
C LEU A 306 -16.80 12.87 -31.75
N LEU A 307 -16.63 12.91 -30.42
CA LEU A 307 -17.66 13.35 -29.49
C LEU A 307 -18.00 14.84 -29.63
N ASN A 308 -17.04 15.68 -30.02
CA ASN A 308 -17.26 17.12 -30.17
C ASN A 308 -17.89 17.47 -31.54
N ASN A 309 -17.38 16.86 -32.61
CA ASN A 309 -17.69 17.27 -33.99
C ASN A 309 -18.82 16.47 -34.65
N SER A 310 -19.05 15.21 -34.24
CA SER A 310 -20.07 14.38 -34.88
C SER A 310 -21.40 14.40 -34.12
N SER A 311 -22.49 14.61 -34.85
CA SER A 311 -23.85 14.38 -34.34
C SER A 311 -24.23 12.89 -34.38
N GLU A 312 -23.48 12.05 -35.12
CA GLU A 312 -23.77 10.61 -35.24
C GLU A 312 -22.50 9.74 -35.22
N MET A 313 -22.54 8.71 -34.38
CA MET A 313 -21.44 7.79 -34.17
C MET A 313 -21.58 6.58 -35.11
N LYS A 314 -20.68 6.41 -36.08
CA LYS A 314 -20.72 5.32 -37.07
C LYS A 314 -20.36 3.97 -36.42
N LEU A 315 -21.33 3.07 -36.29
CA LEU A 315 -21.20 1.82 -35.53
C LEU A 315 -20.38 0.71 -36.22
N VAL A 316 -20.20 0.79 -37.55
CA VAL A 316 -19.75 -0.33 -38.41
C VAL A 316 -18.34 -0.85 -38.09
N GLN A 317 -17.45 -0.02 -37.54
CA GLN A 317 -16.06 -0.40 -37.23
C GLN A 317 -15.69 -0.20 -35.76
N MET A 318 -16.67 0.01 -34.89
CA MET A 318 -16.40 0.30 -33.49
C MET A 318 -16.07 -0.96 -32.70
N LYS A 319 -15.02 -0.84 -31.89
CA LYS A 319 -14.64 -1.79 -30.84
C LYS A 319 -15.07 -1.21 -29.51
N TRP A 320 -16.25 -1.61 -29.04
CA TRP A 320 -16.86 -0.99 -27.87
C TRP A 320 -16.05 -1.15 -26.58
N HIS A 321 -15.31 -2.25 -26.42
CA HIS A 321 -14.38 -2.44 -25.30
C HIS A 321 -13.24 -1.40 -25.32
N GLU A 322 -12.61 -1.13 -26.47
CA GLU A 322 -11.56 -0.10 -26.59
C GLU A 322 -12.13 1.32 -26.34
N ILE A 323 -13.37 1.57 -26.79
CA ILE A 323 -14.07 2.84 -26.54
C ILE A 323 -14.35 3.00 -25.04
N CYS A 324 -14.84 1.96 -24.36
CA CYS A 324 -15.09 1.99 -22.92
C CYS A 324 -13.80 2.25 -22.12
N LEU A 325 -12.68 1.62 -22.48
CA LEU A 325 -11.36 1.89 -21.88
C LEU A 325 -10.85 3.32 -22.15
N SER A 326 -11.18 3.88 -23.32
CA SER A 326 -10.75 5.24 -23.70
C SER A 326 -11.67 6.35 -23.17
N THR A 327 -12.88 6.00 -22.73
CA THR A 327 -13.89 6.96 -22.27
C THR A 327 -13.44 7.76 -21.04
N PRO A 328 -12.84 7.16 -20.00
CA PRO A 328 -12.28 7.88 -18.85
C PRO A 328 -11.27 8.98 -19.24
N ALA A 329 -10.31 8.66 -20.11
CA ALA A 329 -9.31 9.63 -20.59
C ALA A 329 -9.96 10.77 -21.39
N ALA A 330 -10.93 10.43 -22.26
CA ALA A 330 -11.66 11.44 -23.02
C ALA A 330 -12.46 12.38 -22.11
N ILE A 331 -13.10 11.84 -21.06
CA ILE A 331 -13.80 12.63 -20.05
C ILE A 331 -12.84 13.55 -19.29
N LEU A 332 -11.67 13.05 -18.91
CA LEU A 332 -10.63 13.87 -18.27
C LEU A 332 -10.20 15.04 -19.17
N GLU A 333 -9.95 14.80 -20.46
CA GLU A 333 -9.59 15.88 -21.40
C GLU A 333 -10.72 16.91 -21.57
N VAL A 334 -11.97 16.45 -21.67
CA VAL A 334 -13.15 17.33 -21.76
C VAL A 334 -13.33 18.15 -20.49
N LEU A 335 -13.17 17.52 -19.31
CA LEU A 335 -13.22 18.19 -18.02
C LEU A 335 -12.11 19.24 -17.90
N ASN A 336 -10.86 18.89 -18.23
CA ASN A 336 -9.73 19.82 -18.23
C ASN A 336 -9.97 21.00 -19.17
N ALA A 337 -10.51 20.76 -20.38
CA ALA A 337 -10.83 21.82 -21.32
C ALA A 337 -11.95 22.74 -20.79
N TRP A 338 -12.93 22.20 -20.08
CA TRP A 338 -13.97 22.99 -19.43
C TRP A 338 -13.44 23.77 -18.21
N GLU A 339 -12.57 23.16 -17.42
CA GLU A 339 -11.92 23.79 -16.27
C GLU A 339 -11.09 25.00 -16.69
N ASN A 340 -10.33 24.87 -17.77
CA ASN A 340 -9.52 25.93 -18.36
C ASN A 340 -10.32 26.94 -19.22
N GLY A 341 -11.64 26.81 -19.31
CA GLY A 341 -12.50 27.74 -20.04
C GLY A 341 -12.45 27.61 -21.58
N VAL A 342 -11.88 26.53 -22.11
CA VAL A 342 -11.85 26.22 -23.55
C VAL A 342 -13.22 25.74 -24.03
N LEU A 343 -13.93 24.97 -23.20
CA LEU A 343 -15.29 24.49 -23.49
C LEU A 343 -16.34 25.23 -22.66
N SER A 344 -17.48 25.50 -23.27
CA SER A 344 -18.68 25.99 -22.60
C SER A 344 -19.47 24.84 -21.96
N VAL A 345 -20.33 25.14 -20.98
CA VAL A 345 -21.23 24.15 -20.36
C VAL A 345 -22.14 23.47 -21.39
N GLU A 346 -22.57 24.21 -22.42
CA GLU A 346 -23.40 23.71 -23.52
C GLU A 346 -22.64 22.72 -24.41
N SER A 347 -21.36 23.01 -24.69
CA SER A 347 -20.48 22.10 -25.44
C SER A 347 -20.24 20.81 -24.66
N VAL A 348 -20.04 20.91 -23.34
CA VAL A 348 -19.91 19.75 -22.45
C VAL A 348 -21.20 18.94 -22.41
N GLN A 349 -22.36 19.59 -22.29
CA GLN A 349 -23.66 18.93 -22.36
C GLN A 349 -23.81 18.12 -23.65
N LYS A 350 -23.50 18.71 -24.81
CA LYS A 350 -23.53 18.04 -26.12
C LYS A 350 -22.62 16.79 -26.14
N ILE A 351 -21.42 16.89 -25.58
CA ILE A 351 -20.47 15.77 -25.49
C ILE A 351 -21.04 14.66 -24.59
N THR A 352 -21.57 15.02 -23.40
CA THR A 352 -22.18 14.03 -22.49
C THR A 352 -23.42 13.37 -23.08
N ASP A 353 -24.21 14.10 -23.88
CA ASP A 353 -25.36 13.57 -24.63
C ASP A 353 -24.91 12.56 -25.70
N ASN A 354 -23.82 12.85 -26.41
CA ASN A 354 -23.22 11.93 -27.36
C ASN A 354 -22.72 10.63 -26.71
N ILE A 355 -22.15 10.73 -25.50
CA ILE A 355 -21.66 9.57 -24.72
C ILE A 355 -22.82 8.62 -24.35
N LYS A 356 -23.92 9.16 -23.81
CA LYS A 356 -25.05 8.34 -23.34
C LYS A 356 -26.08 7.97 -24.43
N GLY A 357 -25.99 8.57 -25.62
CA GLY A 357 -27.03 8.43 -26.66
C GLY A 357 -27.07 7.11 -27.42
N LYS A 358 -25.90 6.49 -27.68
CA LYS A 358 -25.85 5.21 -28.43
C LYS A 358 -25.72 4.01 -27.49
N VAL A 359 -24.76 4.03 -26.58
CA VAL A 359 -24.49 2.93 -25.64
C VAL A 359 -24.39 3.47 -24.20
N CYS A 360 -25.19 2.90 -23.30
CA CYS A 360 -25.23 3.32 -21.89
C CYS A 360 -23.96 2.92 -21.12
N SER A 361 -23.28 1.87 -21.57
CA SER A 361 -22.00 1.39 -21.06
C SER A 361 -20.91 2.47 -21.05
N MET A 362 -20.87 3.34 -22.06
CA MET A 362 -19.94 4.48 -22.07
C MET A 362 -20.24 5.48 -20.94
N ALA A 363 -21.52 5.77 -20.69
CA ALA A 363 -21.89 6.65 -19.58
C ALA A 363 -21.51 6.05 -18.23
N ILE A 364 -21.64 4.73 -18.06
CA ILE A 364 -21.17 4.02 -16.86
C ILE A 364 -19.65 4.15 -16.71
N CYS A 365 -18.88 3.94 -17.77
CA CYS A 365 -17.42 4.09 -17.72
C CYS A 365 -16.99 5.52 -17.39
N ALA A 366 -17.66 6.52 -17.98
CA ALA A 366 -17.43 7.93 -17.69
C ALA A 366 -17.72 8.27 -16.22
N VAL A 367 -18.89 7.86 -15.71
CA VAL A 367 -19.29 8.16 -14.33
C VAL A 367 -18.45 7.39 -13.31
N ALA A 368 -18.07 6.15 -13.59
CA ALA A 368 -17.17 5.38 -12.73
C ALA A 368 -15.85 6.13 -12.48
N TRP A 369 -15.24 6.69 -13.54
CA TRP A 369 -14.05 7.52 -13.42
C TRP A 369 -14.34 8.86 -12.72
N LEU A 370 -15.43 9.55 -13.06
CA LEU A 370 -15.79 10.83 -12.42
C LEU A 370 -16.05 10.67 -10.92
N VAL A 371 -16.66 9.56 -10.48
CA VAL A 371 -16.84 9.22 -9.06
C VAL A 371 -15.47 9.07 -8.40
N ALA A 372 -14.55 8.30 -8.99
CA ALA A 372 -13.19 8.18 -8.47
C ALA A 372 -12.46 9.53 -8.42
N HIS A 373 -12.62 10.36 -9.45
CA HIS A 373 -12.01 11.68 -9.55
C HIS A 373 -12.56 12.65 -8.49
N VAL A 374 -13.89 12.77 -8.33
CA VAL A 374 -14.53 13.62 -7.32
C VAL A 374 -14.09 13.25 -5.92
N ARG A 375 -13.84 11.96 -5.65
CA ARG A 375 -13.33 11.50 -4.36
C ARG A 375 -11.94 12.09 -4.02
N MET A 376 -11.17 12.54 -5.00
CA MET A 376 -9.84 13.14 -4.82
C MET A 376 -9.87 14.66 -4.58
N LEU A 377 -10.96 15.32 -4.96
CA LEU A 377 -11.04 16.79 -5.05
C LEU A 377 -11.48 17.47 -3.75
N GLY A 378 -11.06 18.73 -3.57
CA GLY A 378 -11.60 19.65 -2.56
C GLY A 378 -13.01 20.11 -2.92
N LEU A 379 -13.77 20.67 -1.97
CA LEU A 379 -15.19 21.03 -2.22
C LEU A 379 -15.37 22.01 -3.40
N ASP A 380 -14.48 22.99 -3.53
CA ASP A 380 -14.57 24.05 -4.55
C ASP A 380 -14.31 23.53 -5.97
N GLU A 381 -13.56 22.43 -6.10
CA GLU A 381 -13.21 21.81 -7.38
C GLU A 381 -14.28 20.82 -7.86
N ARG A 382 -15.23 20.43 -7.01
CA ARG A 382 -16.21 19.36 -7.31
C ARG A 382 -17.35 19.79 -8.22
N ASP A 383 -17.63 21.09 -8.34
CA ASP A 383 -18.85 21.57 -9.01
C ASP A 383 -18.95 21.16 -10.49
N LYS A 384 -17.86 21.32 -11.27
CA LYS A 384 -17.82 20.93 -12.69
C LYS A 384 -17.92 19.40 -12.87
N PRO A 385 -17.09 18.56 -12.22
CA PRO A 385 -17.23 17.10 -12.28
C PRO A 385 -18.62 16.60 -11.84
N GLN A 386 -19.18 17.12 -10.75
CA GLN A 386 -20.52 16.74 -10.29
C GLN A 386 -21.61 17.17 -11.26
N THR A 387 -21.46 18.34 -11.90
CA THR A 387 -22.34 18.76 -12.98
C THR A 387 -22.26 17.79 -14.15
N MET A 388 -21.06 17.39 -14.57
CA MET A 388 -20.89 16.40 -15.63
C MET A 388 -21.54 15.04 -15.29
N ILE A 389 -21.43 14.57 -14.03
CA ILE A 389 -22.15 13.37 -13.56
C ILE A 389 -23.66 13.56 -13.74
N ARG A 390 -24.22 14.69 -13.29
CA ARG A 390 -25.67 14.99 -13.45
C ARG A 390 -26.10 15.00 -14.92
N GLN A 391 -25.27 15.57 -15.79
CA GLN A 391 -25.53 15.58 -17.24
C GLN A 391 -25.56 14.16 -17.80
N LEU A 392 -24.62 13.29 -17.42
CA LEU A 392 -24.57 11.89 -17.85
C LEU A 392 -25.73 11.04 -17.30
N MET A 393 -26.22 11.35 -16.09
CA MET A 393 -27.38 10.67 -15.49
C MET A 393 -28.72 11.09 -16.09
N THR A 394 -28.78 12.24 -16.77
CA THR A 394 -30.04 12.76 -17.31
C THR A 394 -30.45 11.98 -18.58
N PRO A 395 -31.64 11.35 -18.64
CA PRO A 395 -32.09 10.64 -19.84
C PRO A 395 -32.23 11.56 -21.06
N LEU A 396 -32.00 11.03 -22.26
CA LEU A 396 -32.26 11.74 -23.50
C LEU A 396 -33.72 11.59 -23.94
N TYR A 397 -34.29 12.65 -24.50
CA TYR A 397 -35.60 12.66 -25.12
C TYR A 397 -35.43 13.03 -26.61
N GLY A 398 -35.06 12.06 -27.47
CA GLY A 398 -34.82 12.32 -28.89
C GLY A 398 -34.74 11.07 -29.77
N GLU A 399 -34.84 11.25 -31.09
CA GLU A 399 -34.94 10.16 -32.10
C GLU A 399 -33.59 9.47 -32.43
N ASN A 400 -32.46 10.07 -32.07
CA ASN A 400 -31.12 9.56 -32.41
C ASN A 400 -30.58 8.45 -31.48
N THR A 401 -31.44 7.80 -30.68
CA THR A 401 -31.03 6.73 -29.75
C THR A 401 -31.01 5.35 -30.41
N LEU A 402 -30.15 4.44 -29.91
CA LEU A 402 -30.17 3.03 -30.33
C LEU A 402 -31.43 2.32 -29.80
N GLN A 403 -31.83 1.17 -30.38
CA GLN A 403 -33.02 0.41 -29.97
C GLN A 403 -33.06 0.11 -28.46
N PHE A 404 -34.28 -0.03 -27.91
CA PHE A 404 -34.55 -0.31 -26.49
C PHE A 404 -33.88 0.69 -25.52
N TYR A 405 -33.79 1.96 -25.92
CA TYR A 405 -33.14 2.98 -25.10
C TYR A 405 -33.85 3.18 -23.76
N ASN A 406 -35.18 3.21 -23.75
CA ASN A 406 -35.97 3.44 -22.53
C ASN A 406 -35.74 2.35 -21.48
N GLU A 407 -35.60 1.09 -21.90
CA GLU A 407 -35.31 -0.02 -20.99
C GLU A 407 -33.85 0.04 -20.49
N ARG A 408 -32.91 0.32 -21.39
CA ARG A 408 -31.48 0.42 -21.04
C ARG A 408 -31.19 1.59 -20.10
N VAL A 409 -31.83 2.75 -20.33
CA VAL A 409 -31.61 3.95 -19.52
C VAL A 409 -32.13 3.78 -18.09
N VAL A 410 -33.17 2.95 -17.88
CA VAL A 410 -33.64 2.60 -16.52
C VAL A 410 -32.58 1.78 -15.78
N ILE A 411 -32.01 0.75 -16.42
CA ILE A 411 -30.94 -0.06 -15.83
C ILE A 411 -29.70 0.81 -15.57
N MET A 412 -29.30 1.64 -16.54
CA MET A 412 -28.20 2.59 -16.40
C MET A 412 -28.44 3.53 -15.22
N SER A 413 -29.63 4.12 -15.10
CA SER A 413 -29.97 5.05 -14.01
C SER A 413 -29.85 4.38 -12.65
N SER A 414 -30.39 3.17 -12.50
CA SER A 414 -30.23 2.37 -11.28
C SER A 414 -28.75 2.12 -10.95
N ILE A 415 -27.93 1.82 -11.97
CA ILE A 415 -26.51 1.59 -11.77
C ILE A 415 -25.79 2.87 -11.30
N LEU A 416 -26.03 3.97 -11.99
CA LEU A 416 -25.39 5.25 -11.69
C LEU A 416 -25.82 5.79 -10.31
N GLU A 417 -27.08 5.59 -9.91
CA GLU A 417 -27.58 5.95 -8.57
C GLU A 417 -26.76 5.25 -7.47
N HIS A 418 -26.48 3.95 -7.61
CA HIS A 418 -25.63 3.21 -6.67
C HIS A 418 -24.16 3.66 -6.71
N MET A 419 -23.58 3.86 -7.90
CA MET A 419 -22.18 4.31 -8.03
C MET A 419 -21.95 5.67 -7.37
N CYS A 420 -22.92 6.57 -7.49
CA CYS A 420 -22.77 7.96 -7.05
C CYS A 420 -23.29 8.22 -5.63
N ALA A 421 -23.81 7.21 -4.94
CA ALA A 421 -24.44 7.36 -3.63
C ALA A 421 -23.53 8.11 -2.63
N ASP A 422 -22.26 7.71 -2.52
CA ASP A 422 -21.29 8.35 -1.62
C ASP A 422 -20.97 9.79 -2.03
N VAL A 423 -20.96 10.08 -3.33
CA VAL A 423 -20.59 11.40 -3.88
C VAL A 423 -21.70 12.42 -3.63
N PHE A 424 -22.97 12.03 -3.79
CA PHE A 424 -24.12 12.94 -3.64
C PHE A 424 -24.63 13.07 -2.20
N GLN A 425 -24.44 12.07 -1.33
CA GLN A 425 -24.80 12.19 0.08
C GLN A 425 -24.06 13.32 0.81
N GLN A 426 -22.87 13.70 0.33
CA GLN A 426 -22.02 14.70 0.99
C GLN A 426 -22.37 16.15 0.66
N THR A 427 -23.05 16.40 -0.46
CA THR A 427 -23.45 17.76 -0.85
C THR A 427 -24.83 18.14 -0.30
N GLY A 428 -25.52 17.21 0.38
CA GLY A 428 -26.89 17.41 0.85
C GLY A 428 -27.92 17.51 -0.28
N VAL A 429 -27.52 17.20 -1.52
CA VAL A 429 -28.39 17.22 -2.71
C VAL A 429 -28.82 15.80 -3.00
N ALA A 430 -30.02 15.43 -2.59
CA ALA A 430 -30.60 14.14 -2.93
C ALA A 430 -30.96 14.09 -4.42
N LEU A 431 -30.58 12.99 -5.10
CA LEU A 431 -30.93 12.73 -6.51
C LEU A 431 -32.45 12.64 -6.75
N ARG A 432 -33.22 12.32 -5.69
CA ARG A 432 -34.69 12.35 -5.64
C ARG A 432 -35.17 12.93 -4.31
N PRO A 433 -36.34 13.59 -4.25
CA PRO A 433 -37.00 13.86 -2.98
C PRO A 433 -37.20 12.55 -2.21
N PRO A 434 -37.03 12.54 -0.87
CA PRO A 434 -37.16 11.33 -0.07
C PRO A 434 -38.56 10.72 -0.27
N VAL A 435 -38.60 9.47 -0.70
CA VAL A 435 -39.84 8.69 -0.75
C VAL A 435 -40.15 8.24 0.68
N GLU A 436 -41.35 8.53 1.18
CA GLU A 436 -41.77 8.12 2.53
C GLU A 436 -41.59 6.60 2.71
N GLY A 437 -40.80 6.20 3.72
CA GLY A 437 -40.62 4.80 4.12
C GLY A 437 -39.29 4.13 3.72
N GLN A 438 -38.37 4.82 3.03
CA GLN A 438 -37.02 4.29 2.75
C GLN A 438 -36.05 4.75 3.84
N GLU A 439 -35.35 3.82 4.50
CA GLU A 439 -34.31 4.19 5.48
C GLU A 439 -33.20 5.00 4.78
N PRO A 440 -32.75 6.13 5.36
CA PRO A 440 -31.63 6.87 4.81
C PRO A 440 -30.38 5.99 4.83
N VAL A 441 -29.73 5.87 3.67
CA VAL A 441 -28.48 5.13 3.54
C VAL A 441 -27.46 5.73 4.53
N PRO A 442 -26.82 4.91 5.38
CA PRO A 442 -25.95 5.40 6.44
C PRO A 442 -24.77 6.21 5.88
N TYR A 443 -24.52 7.37 6.51
CA TYR A 443 -23.45 8.31 6.14
C TYR A 443 -22.07 7.63 6.24
N ARG A 444 -21.40 7.48 5.09
CA ARG A 444 -20.05 6.93 5.02
C ARG A 444 -19.03 8.07 5.03
N ASN A 445 -18.27 8.18 6.14
CA ASN A 445 -17.18 9.16 6.36
C ASN A 445 -15.97 8.95 5.41
N LEU A 446 -16.18 8.78 4.10
CA LEU A 446 -15.16 8.36 3.14
C LEU A 446 -14.55 9.50 2.31
N LEU A 447 -14.95 10.76 2.49
CA LEU A 447 -14.28 11.89 1.81
C LEU A 447 -13.78 12.94 2.81
N PRO A 448 -12.65 13.61 2.50
CA PRO A 448 -12.05 14.54 3.44
C PRO A 448 -12.88 15.81 3.51
N ALA A 449 -12.78 16.49 4.65
CA ALA A 449 -13.31 17.82 4.86
C ALA A 449 -12.62 18.83 3.92
N ARG A 450 -13.40 19.72 3.29
CA ARG A 450 -13.07 20.98 2.56
C ARG A 450 -11.84 21.00 1.61
N GLU A 451 -10.67 20.54 2.01
CA GLU A 451 -9.38 20.55 1.28
C GLU A 451 -9.13 19.27 0.43
N PRO A 452 -8.45 19.36 -0.73
CA PRO A 452 -8.12 18.20 -1.58
C PRO A 452 -7.29 17.12 -0.87
N ILE A 453 -7.47 15.85 -1.23
CA ILE A 453 -6.85 14.72 -0.49
C ILE A 453 -5.31 14.79 -0.50
N ARG A 454 -4.71 15.34 -1.56
CA ARG A 454 -3.26 15.51 -1.70
C ARG A 454 -2.72 16.52 -0.72
N GLU A 455 -3.44 17.63 -0.52
CA GLU A 455 -3.06 18.66 0.43
C GLU A 455 -3.20 18.14 1.86
N ALA A 456 -4.30 17.44 2.15
CA ALA A 456 -4.50 16.76 3.43
C ALA A 456 -3.35 15.79 3.74
N LEU A 457 -2.95 14.95 2.77
CA LEU A 457 -1.82 14.02 2.90
C LEU A 457 -0.51 14.74 3.21
N GLY A 458 -0.15 15.74 2.39
CA GLY A 458 1.10 16.48 2.55
C GLY A 458 1.15 17.30 3.84
N LYS A 459 0.03 17.90 4.25
CA LYS A 459 -0.10 18.63 5.53
C LYS A 459 0.02 17.69 6.72
N GLN A 460 -0.68 16.56 6.69
CA GLN A 460 -0.63 15.56 7.75
C GLN A 460 0.77 14.95 7.88
N PHE A 461 1.38 14.55 6.77
CA PHE A 461 2.73 13.99 6.79
C PHE A 461 3.76 14.98 7.31
N ARG A 462 3.72 16.25 6.88
CA ARG A 462 4.60 17.30 7.44
C ARG A 462 4.38 17.55 8.93
N ALA A 463 3.14 17.47 9.41
CA ALA A 463 2.84 17.62 10.83
C ALA A 463 3.46 16.47 11.65
N VAL A 464 3.26 15.23 11.20
CA VAL A 464 3.84 14.01 11.79
C VAL A 464 5.37 14.05 11.75
N LEU A 465 5.96 14.46 10.63
CA LEU A 465 7.40 14.57 10.46
C LEU A 465 8.03 15.58 11.43
N ARG A 466 7.38 16.73 11.64
CA ARG A 466 7.80 17.74 12.63
C ARG A 466 7.68 17.23 14.07
N LYS A 467 6.59 16.53 14.37
CA LYS A 467 6.37 15.91 15.69
C LYS A 467 7.34 14.77 15.96
N ALA A 468 7.78 14.05 14.93
CA ALA A 468 8.56 12.80 15.01
C ALA A 468 7.79 11.59 15.58
N TRP A 469 6.46 11.62 15.53
CA TRP A 469 5.59 10.49 15.89
C TRP A 469 4.22 10.63 15.24
N VAL A 470 3.48 9.51 15.17
CA VAL A 470 2.15 9.42 14.53
C VAL A 470 1.09 9.23 15.62
N ASP A 471 0.08 10.10 15.64
CA ASP A 471 -1.07 9.98 16.53
C ASP A 471 -2.21 9.13 15.88
N SER A 472 -3.18 8.68 16.69
CA SER A 472 -4.29 7.84 16.21
C SER A 472 -5.12 8.54 15.11
N ARG A 473 -5.32 9.87 15.24
CA ARG A 473 -6.04 10.66 14.24
C ARG A 473 -5.30 10.70 12.90
N ALA A 474 -3.98 10.86 12.92
CA ALA A 474 -3.15 10.78 11.73
C ALA A 474 -3.25 9.42 11.05
N LEU A 475 -3.25 8.32 11.81
CA LEU A 475 -3.38 6.96 11.27
C LEU A 475 -4.73 6.74 10.59
N HIS A 476 -5.83 7.16 11.20
CA HIS A 476 -7.15 7.08 10.57
C HIS A 476 -7.21 7.93 9.30
N LEU A 477 -6.62 9.14 9.31
CA LEU A 477 -6.56 9.96 8.10
C LEU A 477 -5.72 9.29 7.01
N PHE A 478 -4.53 8.77 7.32
CA PHE A 478 -3.71 8.04 6.35
C PHE A 478 -4.43 6.80 5.82
N GLU A 479 -5.13 6.06 6.68
CA GLU A 479 -5.94 4.94 6.26
C GLU A 479 -7.05 5.40 5.29
N SER A 480 -7.81 6.44 5.63
CA SER A 480 -8.84 6.97 4.74
C SER A 480 -8.26 7.47 3.41
N LEU A 481 -7.11 8.14 3.43
CA LEU A 481 -6.40 8.61 2.23
C LEU A 481 -5.90 7.47 1.35
N LEU A 482 -5.40 6.38 1.97
CA LEU A 482 -5.03 5.16 1.26
C LEU A 482 -6.25 4.52 0.59
N HIS A 483 -7.40 4.46 1.27
CA HIS A 483 -8.64 3.96 0.69
C HIS A 483 -9.19 4.86 -0.43
N MET A 484 -9.05 6.18 -0.31
CA MET A 484 -9.55 7.12 -1.32
C MET A 484 -8.69 7.15 -2.57
N GLY A 485 -7.36 7.27 -2.43
CA GLY A 485 -6.47 7.40 -3.57
C GLY A 485 -5.97 6.08 -4.16
N GLY A 486 -6.10 4.97 -3.43
CA GLY A 486 -5.50 3.70 -3.78
C GLY A 486 -4.00 3.64 -3.45
N VAL A 487 -3.44 2.44 -3.55
CA VAL A 487 -2.08 2.14 -3.07
C VAL A 487 -1.03 2.92 -3.86
N PHE A 488 -1.16 2.97 -5.19
CA PHE A 488 -0.24 3.70 -6.05
C PHE A 488 -0.19 5.19 -5.71
N TRP A 489 -1.34 5.86 -5.67
CA TRP A 489 -1.41 7.29 -5.38
C TRP A 489 -0.84 7.61 -4.00
N PHE A 490 -1.22 6.85 -2.98
CA PHE A 490 -0.79 7.05 -1.60
C PHE A 490 0.73 6.93 -1.48
N THR A 491 1.28 5.84 -2.02
CA THR A 491 2.72 5.56 -1.98
C THR A 491 3.51 6.60 -2.77
N ASN A 492 3.06 6.93 -3.99
CA ASN A 492 3.73 7.90 -4.87
C ASN A 492 3.78 9.30 -4.24
N ASN A 493 2.68 9.76 -3.64
CA ASN A 493 2.65 11.08 -3.03
C ASN A 493 3.49 11.15 -1.74
N LEU A 494 3.52 10.10 -0.92
CA LEU A 494 4.39 10.05 0.25
C LEU A 494 5.89 9.96 -0.14
N VAL A 495 6.24 9.22 -1.19
CA VAL A 495 7.59 9.23 -1.75
C VAL A 495 7.96 10.62 -2.27
N LYS A 496 7.03 11.33 -2.94
CA LYS A 496 7.25 12.73 -3.33
C LYS A 496 7.47 13.67 -2.15
N GLU A 497 6.82 13.45 -1.00
CA GLU A 497 7.13 14.22 0.21
C GLU A 497 8.54 13.90 0.74
N LEU A 498 8.97 12.63 0.74
CA LEU A 498 10.34 12.25 1.10
C LEU A 498 11.39 12.92 0.19
N LEU A 499 11.14 12.93 -1.12
CA LEU A 499 12.06 13.50 -2.11
C LEU A 499 12.19 15.03 -2.04
N LYS A 500 11.32 15.72 -1.29
CA LYS A 500 11.45 17.17 -1.03
C LYS A 500 12.46 17.50 0.07
N GLU A 501 12.86 16.51 0.87
CA GLU A 501 13.73 16.74 2.02
C GLU A 501 15.17 17.04 1.59
N THR A 502 15.72 18.14 2.08
CA THR A 502 17.09 18.59 1.73
C THR A 502 18.11 18.31 2.83
N ARG A 503 17.65 17.95 4.03
CA ARG A 503 18.49 17.68 5.21
C ARG A 503 18.48 16.19 5.55
N GLN A 504 19.65 15.61 5.76
CA GLN A 504 19.82 14.19 6.08
C GLN A 504 18.98 13.76 7.30
N GLU A 505 18.95 14.54 8.38
CA GLU A 505 18.18 14.23 9.59
C GLU A 505 16.67 14.08 9.31
N TRP A 506 16.13 14.96 8.46
CA TRP A 506 14.71 14.97 8.12
C TRP A 506 14.36 13.86 7.13
N ALA A 507 15.22 13.63 6.13
CA ALA A 507 15.08 12.52 5.19
C ALA A 507 15.10 11.17 5.93
N MET A 508 16.00 10.97 6.89
CA MET A 508 16.06 9.75 7.69
C MET A 508 14.84 9.59 8.61
N ARG A 509 14.39 10.66 9.26
CA ARG A 509 13.16 10.63 10.06
C ARG A 509 11.94 10.30 9.20
N ALA A 510 11.87 10.83 7.98
CA ALA A 510 10.82 10.51 7.02
C ALA A 510 10.85 9.01 6.67
N VAL A 511 12.01 8.39 6.47
CA VAL A 511 12.12 6.93 6.27
C VAL A 511 11.54 6.15 7.45
N GLU A 512 11.88 6.52 8.68
CA GLU A 512 11.38 5.83 9.88
C GLU A 512 9.85 5.91 10.01
N LEU A 513 9.28 7.09 9.76
CA LEU A 513 7.84 7.30 9.81
C LEU A 513 7.11 6.61 8.64
N LEU A 514 7.63 6.75 7.43
CA LEU A 514 7.04 6.17 6.22
C LEU A 514 7.03 4.65 6.28
N TYR A 515 8.11 4.03 6.77
CA TYR A 515 8.15 2.58 6.96
C TYR A 515 6.99 2.10 7.85
N SER A 516 6.74 2.79 8.96
CA SER A 516 5.64 2.43 9.86
C SER A 516 4.27 2.75 9.27
N ILE A 517 4.11 3.87 8.55
CA ILE A 517 2.86 4.19 7.83
C ILE A 517 2.59 3.15 6.74
N PHE A 518 3.61 2.66 6.03
CA PHE A 518 3.49 1.64 5.00
C PHE A 518 3.08 0.27 5.55
N CYS A 519 3.20 0.06 6.87
CA CYS A 519 2.62 -1.11 7.53
C CYS A 519 1.08 -1.12 7.53
N LEU A 520 0.42 -0.03 7.09
CA LEU A 520 -1.01 -0.04 6.78
C LEU A 520 -1.35 -1.07 5.69
N ASP A 521 -0.47 -1.28 4.71
CA ASP A 521 -0.56 -2.33 3.70
C ASP A 521 0.82 -2.71 3.16
N THR A 522 1.61 -3.44 3.97
CA THR A 522 3.00 -3.75 3.65
C THR A 522 3.16 -4.44 2.29
N GLN A 523 2.27 -5.36 1.94
CA GLN A 523 2.40 -6.14 0.71
C GLN A 523 2.17 -5.26 -0.52
N GLN A 524 1.01 -4.60 -0.61
CA GLN A 524 0.66 -3.83 -1.81
C GLN A 524 1.55 -2.60 -1.98
N ILE A 525 1.85 -1.91 -0.88
CA ILE A 525 2.72 -0.73 -0.91
C ILE A 525 4.14 -1.12 -1.35
N THR A 526 4.68 -2.24 -0.85
CA THR A 526 6.01 -2.72 -1.28
C THR A 526 6.03 -3.06 -2.76
N LEU A 527 5.01 -3.78 -3.26
CA LEU A 527 4.93 -4.16 -4.66
C LEU A 527 4.78 -2.94 -5.58
N THR A 528 4.02 -1.93 -5.15
CA THR A 528 3.88 -0.65 -5.87
C THR A 528 5.19 0.13 -5.88
N LEU A 529 5.83 0.27 -4.71
CA LEU A 529 7.08 1.01 -4.55
C LEU A 529 8.18 0.43 -5.44
N LEU A 530 8.41 -0.88 -5.34
CA LEU A 530 9.50 -1.56 -6.03
C LEU A 530 9.20 -1.84 -7.50
N GLY A 531 7.94 -2.07 -7.86
CA GLY A 531 7.55 -2.45 -9.21
C GLY A 531 7.19 -1.30 -10.13
N HIS A 532 6.73 -0.16 -9.60
CA HIS A 532 6.24 0.95 -10.42
C HIS A 532 6.96 2.26 -10.12
N ILE A 533 6.94 2.70 -8.86
CA ILE A 533 7.45 4.03 -8.50
C ILE A 533 8.96 4.10 -8.67
N LEU A 534 9.69 3.13 -8.12
CA LEU A 534 11.14 3.14 -8.18
C LEU A 534 11.67 2.95 -9.63
N PRO A 535 11.16 2.01 -10.44
CA PRO A 535 11.55 1.91 -11.84
C PRO A 535 11.36 3.21 -12.61
N ASN A 536 10.22 3.89 -12.47
CA ASN A 536 9.96 5.17 -13.13
C ASN A 536 10.95 6.26 -12.73
N LEU A 537 11.33 6.34 -11.45
CA LEU A 537 12.33 7.32 -10.98
C LEU A 537 13.74 7.03 -11.50
N LEU A 538 14.07 5.77 -11.75
CA LEU A 538 15.39 5.34 -12.19
C LEU A 538 15.56 5.38 -13.71
N THR A 539 14.50 5.16 -14.50
CA THR A 539 14.55 5.15 -15.96
C THR A 539 14.35 6.53 -16.59
N ASP A 540 13.52 7.39 -15.99
CA ASP A 540 13.24 8.72 -16.53
C ASP A 540 14.30 9.75 -16.08
N SER A 541 15.08 10.23 -17.06
CA SER A 541 16.09 11.26 -16.84
C SER A 541 15.54 12.57 -16.25
N ALA A 542 14.25 12.87 -16.47
CA ALA A 542 13.60 14.02 -15.89
C ALA A 542 13.52 13.94 -14.36
N HIS A 543 13.55 12.74 -13.77
CA HIS A 543 13.43 12.51 -12.33
C HIS A 543 14.76 12.38 -11.60
N TRP A 544 15.88 12.16 -12.30
CA TRP A 544 17.18 11.88 -11.67
C TRP A 544 17.64 12.96 -10.70
N HIS A 545 17.38 14.24 -10.99
CA HIS A 545 17.77 15.34 -10.10
C HIS A 545 17.13 15.24 -8.70
N SER A 546 15.94 14.64 -8.59
CA SER A 546 15.24 14.43 -7.30
C SER A 546 15.87 13.33 -6.45
N LEU A 547 16.71 12.48 -7.05
CA LEU A 547 17.44 11.41 -6.37
C LEU A 547 18.81 11.86 -5.85
N ALA A 548 19.19 13.13 -6.04
CA ALA A 548 20.43 13.65 -5.45
C ALA A 548 20.35 13.53 -3.92
N ASP A 549 21.46 13.18 -3.26
CA ASP A 549 21.48 13.04 -1.81
C ASP A 549 21.14 14.36 -1.08
N PRO A 550 20.47 14.29 0.08
CA PRO A 550 20.12 13.11 0.88
C PRO A 550 18.86 12.27 0.53
N PRO A 551 17.84 12.74 -0.22
CA PRO A 551 16.60 11.98 -0.41
C PRO A 551 16.79 10.69 -1.22
N GLY A 552 17.73 10.64 -2.17
CA GLY A 552 18.06 9.43 -2.92
C GLY A 552 18.48 8.27 -2.01
N LYS A 553 19.49 8.51 -1.14
CA LYS A 553 19.89 7.54 -0.11
C LYS A 553 18.77 7.15 0.84
N ALA A 554 17.93 8.10 1.25
CA ALA A 554 16.79 7.84 2.11
C ALA A 554 15.73 6.93 1.42
N LEU A 555 15.42 7.18 0.15
CA LEU A 555 14.50 6.33 -0.63
C LEU A 555 15.07 4.93 -0.83
N ALA A 556 16.39 4.80 -1.06
CA ALA A 556 17.05 3.51 -1.16
C ALA A 556 16.87 2.70 0.12
N LYS A 557 17.06 3.34 1.28
CA LYS A 557 16.86 2.76 2.60
C LYS A 557 15.42 2.29 2.83
N LEU A 558 14.45 3.17 2.57
CA LEU A 558 13.02 2.83 2.66
C LEU A 558 12.65 1.63 1.78
N SER A 559 13.17 1.59 0.55
CA SER A 559 12.92 0.51 -0.41
C SER A 559 13.42 -0.84 0.10
N VAL A 560 14.65 -0.89 0.63
CA VAL A 560 15.22 -2.12 1.22
C VAL A 560 14.43 -2.57 2.45
N TRP A 561 14.05 -1.63 3.33
CA TRP A 561 13.28 -1.95 4.53
C TRP A 561 11.90 -2.55 4.18
N CYS A 562 11.21 -1.97 3.20
CA CYS A 562 9.92 -2.49 2.72
C CYS A 562 10.07 -3.88 2.09
N ALA A 563 11.09 -4.06 1.24
CA ALA A 563 11.40 -5.34 0.61
C ALA A 563 11.64 -6.46 1.65
N LEU A 564 12.50 -6.21 2.64
CA LEU A 564 12.84 -7.18 3.68
C LEU A 564 11.65 -7.51 4.58
N SER A 565 10.86 -6.50 4.96
CA SER A 565 9.66 -6.69 5.77
C SER A 565 8.66 -7.59 5.04
N SER A 566 8.31 -7.24 3.79
CA SER A 566 7.36 -8.03 2.99
C SER A 566 7.88 -9.45 2.71
N TYR A 567 9.17 -9.61 2.44
CA TYR A 567 9.79 -10.91 2.18
C TYR A 567 9.76 -11.83 3.42
N SER A 568 9.98 -11.26 4.62
CA SER A 568 9.96 -12.00 5.88
C SER A 568 8.56 -12.47 6.30
N SER A 569 7.52 -11.66 6.03
CA SER A 569 6.13 -12.00 6.34
C SER A 569 5.55 -13.09 5.43
N HIS A 570 6.01 -13.20 4.18
CA HIS A 570 5.54 -14.19 3.21
C HIS A 570 5.93 -15.63 3.57
N HIS A 571 7.10 -15.84 4.19
CA HIS A 571 7.63 -17.19 4.45
C HIS A 571 6.95 -17.95 5.60
N LYS A 572 5.95 -17.36 6.30
CA LYS A 572 5.31 -17.97 7.48
C LYS A 572 3.78 -18.05 7.45
N GLY A 573 3.14 -17.68 6.34
CA GLY A 573 1.84 -18.23 5.98
C GLY A 573 0.59 -17.74 6.73
N GLN A 574 0.53 -16.52 7.27
CA GLN A 574 -0.75 -15.93 7.70
C GLN A 574 -0.81 -14.42 7.41
N ALA A 575 -1.68 -14.05 6.45
CA ALA A 575 -2.09 -12.67 6.26
C ALA A 575 -3.06 -12.24 7.38
N SER A 576 -2.87 -11.01 7.89
CA SER A 576 -3.73 -10.41 8.92
C SER A 576 -5.20 -10.39 8.48
N ALA A 577 -6.15 -10.48 9.42
CA ALA A 577 -7.59 -10.48 9.14
C ALA A 577 -8.04 -9.26 8.29
N ARG A 578 -7.32 -8.13 8.38
CA ARG A 578 -7.58 -6.92 7.58
C ARG A 578 -6.99 -6.99 6.16
N GLN A 579 -5.87 -7.68 5.96
CA GLN A 579 -5.31 -7.98 4.62
C GLN A 579 -6.24 -8.90 3.81
N ARG A 580 -7.09 -9.69 4.48
CA ARG A 580 -8.15 -10.48 3.83
C ARG A 580 -9.39 -9.65 3.46
N LYS A 581 -9.59 -8.50 4.11
CA LYS A 581 -10.79 -7.65 3.94
C LYS A 581 -10.59 -6.55 2.89
N ARG A 582 -9.35 -6.15 2.62
CA ARG A 582 -9.03 -5.28 1.48
C ARG A 582 -8.91 -6.15 0.23
N GLN A 583 -9.72 -5.85 -0.78
CA GLN A 583 -9.58 -6.50 -2.08
C GLN A 583 -8.16 -6.22 -2.56
N ARG A 584 -7.43 -7.29 -2.91
CA ARG A 584 -6.11 -7.19 -3.50
C ARG A 584 -6.28 -6.29 -4.72
N GLU A 585 -5.63 -5.12 -4.75
CA GLU A 585 -5.43 -4.43 -6.03
C GLU A 585 -4.63 -5.43 -6.87
N ASP A 586 -5.31 -6.15 -7.76
CA ASP A 586 -4.68 -6.83 -8.86
C ASP A 586 -4.11 -5.69 -9.68
N ILE A 587 -2.88 -5.31 -9.34
CA ILE A 587 -2.05 -4.51 -10.23
C ILE A 587 -1.74 -5.44 -11.39
N GLU A 588 -2.75 -5.62 -12.26
CA GLU A 588 -2.64 -6.14 -13.60
C GLU A 588 -1.52 -5.33 -14.22
N ASP A 589 -0.41 -6.01 -14.53
CA ASP A 589 0.80 -5.52 -15.22
C ASP A 589 2.15 -5.57 -14.51
N TYR A 590 2.31 -6.36 -13.44
CA TYR A 590 3.67 -6.87 -13.17
C TYR A 590 4.28 -7.62 -14.36
N SER A 591 3.43 -8.19 -15.22
CA SER A 591 3.80 -8.86 -16.48
C SER A 591 4.00 -7.92 -17.67
N SER A 592 3.45 -6.70 -17.69
CA SER A 592 3.60 -5.76 -18.83
C SER A 592 4.66 -4.68 -18.61
N LEU A 593 4.99 -4.35 -17.35
CA LEU A 593 6.09 -3.43 -17.01
C LEU A 593 7.43 -3.88 -17.62
N PHE A 594 7.58 -5.18 -17.88
CA PHE A 594 8.59 -5.77 -18.75
C PHE A 594 7.96 -6.94 -19.51
N PRO A 595 7.82 -6.89 -20.85
CA PRO A 595 7.15 -7.92 -21.63
C PRO A 595 7.98 -9.22 -21.61
N LEU A 596 7.72 -10.06 -20.62
CA LEU A 596 8.19 -11.44 -20.59
C LEU A 596 6.95 -12.30 -20.49
N ASP A 597 6.52 -12.85 -21.62
CA ASP A 597 5.41 -13.81 -21.74
C ASP A 597 5.27 -14.69 -20.49
N ASP A 598 4.11 -14.60 -19.82
CA ASP A 598 3.74 -15.46 -18.68
C ASP A 598 3.76 -16.96 -19.04
N THR A 599 3.79 -17.29 -20.34
CA THR A 599 3.89 -18.67 -20.84
C THR A 599 5.26 -19.30 -20.66
N GLN A 600 6.31 -18.54 -20.28
CA GLN A 600 7.66 -19.09 -20.12
C GLN A 600 8.44 -18.46 -18.95
N PRO A 601 8.29 -18.95 -17.71
CA PRO A 601 9.30 -18.77 -16.65
C PRO A 601 10.72 -19.12 -17.14
N SER A 602 10.84 -19.91 -18.20
CA SER A 602 12.06 -20.20 -18.96
C SER A 602 12.71 -19.00 -19.65
N LYS A 603 12.02 -17.90 -20.04
CA LYS A 603 12.68 -16.72 -20.66
C LYS A 603 13.41 -15.85 -19.63
N LEU A 604 12.76 -15.51 -18.50
CA LEU A 604 13.41 -14.82 -17.39
C LEU A 604 14.50 -15.72 -16.78
N MET A 605 14.21 -17.02 -16.57
CA MET A 605 15.24 -17.97 -16.17
C MET A 605 16.38 -18.02 -17.19
N ARG A 606 16.14 -17.97 -18.50
CA ARG A 606 17.18 -17.95 -19.56
C ARG A 606 17.96 -16.64 -19.60
N LEU A 607 17.34 -15.48 -19.39
CA LEU A 607 18.04 -14.19 -19.25
C LEU A 607 18.92 -14.15 -18.01
N LEU A 608 18.43 -14.74 -16.93
CA LEU A 608 19.17 -14.92 -15.70
C LEU A 608 20.16 -16.10 -15.77
N SER A 609 20.05 -17.03 -16.72
CA SER A 609 20.87 -18.25 -16.81
C SER A 609 21.70 -18.38 -18.09
N SER A 610 21.79 -17.34 -18.94
CA SER A 610 22.36 -17.47 -20.29
C SER A 610 23.80 -18.00 -20.27
N ASN A 611 23.93 -19.30 -20.55
CA ASN A 611 25.02 -19.87 -21.31
C ASN A 611 24.70 -19.59 -22.78
N GLU A 612 25.60 -18.94 -23.51
CA GLU A 612 25.58 -19.08 -24.96
C GLU A 612 26.15 -20.45 -25.32
N ASP A 613 25.39 -21.22 -26.10
CA ASP A 613 25.83 -22.47 -26.71
C ASP A 613 26.89 -22.16 -27.79
N GLU A 614 28.16 -22.02 -27.39
CA GLU A 614 29.30 -22.12 -28.30
C GLU A 614 29.73 -23.60 -28.39
N PRO A 615 29.95 -24.15 -29.61
CA PRO A 615 30.38 -25.54 -29.77
C PRO A 615 31.79 -25.69 -29.20
N VAL A 616 31.98 -26.72 -28.38
CA VAL A 616 33.25 -27.05 -27.71
C VAL A 616 34.40 -27.12 -28.71
N VAL A 617 35.23 -26.06 -28.74
CA VAL A 617 36.58 -26.10 -29.31
C VAL A 617 37.58 -25.79 -28.20
N LEU A 618 38.48 -26.76 -28.00
CA LEU A 618 39.61 -26.74 -27.06
C LEU A 618 40.35 -25.41 -27.09
N SER A 619 40.18 -24.59 -26.05
CA SER A 619 40.99 -23.41 -25.79
C SER A 619 41.49 -23.41 -24.35
N SER A 620 42.73 -22.94 -24.19
CA SER A 620 43.61 -23.01 -23.02
C SER A 620 43.00 -22.40 -21.73
N PRO A 621 43.50 -22.74 -20.53
CA PRO A 621 42.86 -22.42 -19.24
C PRO A 621 42.79 -20.93 -18.84
N GLY A 622 43.18 -19.99 -19.71
CA GLY A 622 43.34 -18.57 -19.38
C GLY A 622 42.17 -17.65 -19.74
N ASP A 623 41.34 -17.98 -20.74
CA ASP A 623 40.46 -17.01 -21.39
C ASP A 623 38.97 -17.41 -21.45
N ARG A 624 38.45 -18.03 -20.38
CA ARG A 624 36.99 -18.15 -20.25
C ARG A 624 36.40 -16.81 -19.82
N THR A 625 35.79 -16.08 -20.77
CA THR A 625 34.90 -14.95 -20.50
C THR A 625 33.80 -15.38 -19.52
N MET A 626 33.56 -14.54 -18.51
CA MET A 626 32.65 -14.84 -17.40
C MET A 626 31.22 -14.96 -17.92
N SER A 627 30.68 -16.18 -17.86
CA SER A 627 29.28 -16.50 -18.14
C SER A 627 28.31 -15.59 -17.39
N SER A 628 27.31 -15.07 -18.10
CA SER A 628 26.33 -14.06 -17.68
C SER A 628 25.21 -14.56 -16.76
N SER A 629 25.40 -15.70 -16.09
CA SER A 629 24.31 -16.46 -15.48
C SER A 629 24.33 -16.45 -13.94
N LEU A 630 23.18 -16.17 -13.31
CA LEU A 630 22.77 -16.80 -12.05
C LEU A 630 22.93 -18.32 -12.24
N SER A 631 23.43 -19.01 -11.22
CA SER A 631 23.48 -20.47 -11.30
C SER A 631 22.06 -21.01 -11.52
N ALA A 632 21.87 -21.90 -12.49
CA ALA A 632 20.56 -22.54 -12.73
C ALA A 632 19.95 -23.14 -11.44
N SER A 633 20.79 -23.51 -10.46
CA SER A 633 20.39 -23.97 -9.13
C SER A 633 19.68 -22.93 -8.24
N GLN A 634 19.92 -21.62 -8.42
CA GLN A 634 19.25 -20.56 -7.64
C GLN A 634 17.83 -20.28 -8.13
N LEU A 635 17.56 -20.48 -9.43
CA LEU A 635 16.26 -20.17 -10.02
C LEU A 635 15.25 -21.30 -9.83
N HIS A 636 15.70 -22.55 -9.72
CA HIS A 636 14.82 -23.71 -9.48
C HIS A 636 14.24 -23.77 -8.05
N THR A 637 14.83 -23.07 -7.09
CA THR A 637 14.37 -23.03 -5.69
C THR A 637 13.43 -21.87 -5.38
N VAL A 638 13.34 -20.86 -6.25
CA VAL A 638 12.56 -19.64 -6.01
C VAL A 638 11.19 -19.75 -6.68
N ASN A 639 10.12 -19.61 -5.89
CA ASN A 639 8.76 -19.62 -6.39
C ASN A 639 8.45 -18.30 -7.13
N MET A 640 8.62 -18.29 -8.45
CA MET A 640 8.30 -17.15 -9.31
C MET A 640 6.80 -16.92 -9.50
N ARG A 641 5.91 -17.69 -8.85
CA ARG A 641 4.49 -17.33 -8.73
C ARG A 641 4.25 -16.22 -7.72
N ASP A 642 5.20 -15.95 -6.84
CA ASP A 642 5.10 -14.84 -5.89
C ASP A 642 5.39 -13.51 -6.60
N PRO A 643 4.47 -12.52 -6.57
CA PRO A 643 4.68 -11.22 -7.22
C PRO A 643 5.89 -10.47 -6.66
N LEU A 644 6.20 -10.62 -5.37
CA LEU A 644 7.35 -9.92 -4.77
C LEU A 644 8.66 -10.43 -5.36
N ASN A 645 8.76 -11.74 -5.58
CA ASN A 645 9.94 -12.35 -6.20
C ASN A 645 10.14 -11.85 -7.64
N ARG A 646 9.05 -11.72 -8.42
CA ARG A 646 9.09 -11.15 -9.78
C ARG A 646 9.57 -9.70 -9.77
N VAL A 647 8.98 -8.88 -8.90
CA VAL A 647 9.33 -7.46 -8.77
C VAL A 647 10.79 -7.28 -8.36
N LEU A 648 11.27 -8.05 -7.38
CA LEU A 648 12.67 -8.00 -6.96
C LEU A 648 13.62 -8.43 -8.09
N ALA A 649 13.32 -9.52 -8.80
CA ALA A 649 14.13 -9.96 -9.93
C ALA A 649 14.23 -8.88 -11.03
N ASN A 650 13.09 -8.28 -11.39
CA ASN A 650 13.05 -7.20 -12.38
C ASN A 650 13.80 -5.95 -11.91
N LEU A 651 13.69 -5.59 -10.63
CA LEU A 651 14.43 -4.47 -10.05
C LEU A 651 15.95 -4.70 -10.15
N PHE A 652 16.45 -5.89 -9.82
CA PHE A 652 17.88 -6.20 -9.95
C PHE A 652 18.36 -6.21 -11.40
N LEU A 653 17.53 -6.61 -12.36
CA LEU A 653 17.83 -6.47 -13.79
C LEU A 653 17.95 -5.00 -14.21
N LEU A 654 17.03 -4.15 -13.76
CA LEU A 654 17.10 -2.70 -14.00
C LEU A 654 18.37 -2.10 -13.38
N ILE A 655 18.69 -2.46 -12.13
CA ILE A 655 19.91 -2.00 -11.45
C ILE A 655 21.15 -2.45 -12.22
N SER A 656 21.19 -3.70 -12.72
CA SER A 656 22.27 -4.20 -13.57
C SER A 656 22.42 -3.36 -14.85
N SER A 657 21.32 -3.02 -15.51
CA SER A 657 21.33 -2.15 -16.69
C SER A 657 21.84 -0.74 -16.39
N ILE A 658 21.52 -0.19 -15.22
CA ILE A 658 22.01 1.13 -14.79
C ILE A 658 23.52 1.10 -14.57
N LEU A 659 24.03 0.06 -13.89
CA LEU A 659 25.46 -0.11 -13.65
C LEU A 659 26.26 -0.31 -14.95
N GLY A 660 25.68 -0.98 -15.93
CA GLY A 660 26.27 -1.15 -17.27
C GLY A 660 26.19 0.09 -18.17
N SER A 661 25.44 1.12 -17.76
CA SER A 661 25.32 2.36 -18.53
C SER A 661 26.61 3.19 -18.48
N LYS A 662 26.87 3.95 -19.55
CA LYS A 662 27.97 4.94 -19.59
C LYS A 662 27.63 6.25 -18.87
N THR A 663 26.40 6.41 -18.41
CA THR A 663 25.93 7.61 -17.72
C THR A 663 25.99 7.40 -16.21
N ALA A 664 26.80 8.19 -15.51
CA ALA A 664 26.84 8.24 -14.06
C ALA A 664 26.05 9.46 -13.56
N GLY A 665 25.24 9.28 -12.51
CA GLY A 665 24.47 10.37 -11.91
C GLY A 665 23.79 9.98 -10.60
N PRO A 666 22.81 10.76 -10.14
CA PRO A 666 22.07 10.47 -8.91
C PRO A 666 21.39 9.08 -8.90
N HIS A 667 20.93 8.59 -10.05
CA HIS A 667 20.38 7.25 -10.19
C HIS A 667 21.44 6.14 -9.94
N THR A 668 22.71 6.36 -10.30
CA THR A 668 23.82 5.45 -9.96
C THR A 668 24.17 5.54 -8.47
N GLN A 669 24.11 6.73 -7.86
CA GLN A 669 24.31 6.93 -6.41
C GLN A 669 23.20 6.26 -5.59
N PHE A 670 21.96 6.30 -6.09
CA PHE A 670 20.86 5.53 -5.52
C PHE A 670 21.19 4.03 -5.50
N VAL A 671 21.67 3.46 -6.61
CA VAL A 671 22.07 2.05 -6.68
C VAL A 671 23.15 1.74 -5.64
N GLN A 672 24.16 2.60 -5.51
CA GLN A 672 25.20 2.44 -4.49
C GLN A 672 24.57 2.39 -3.08
N SER A 673 23.71 3.36 -2.74
CA SER A 673 23.04 3.44 -1.44
C SER A 673 22.12 2.24 -1.17
N PHE A 674 21.42 1.75 -2.19
CA PHE A 674 20.54 0.58 -2.11
C PHE A 674 21.34 -0.68 -1.78
N MET A 675 22.48 -0.88 -2.44
CA MET A 675 23.37 -2.02 -2.18
C MET A 675 24.05 -1.92 -0.81
N GLU A 676 24.47 -0.72 -0.39
CA GLU A 676 24.99 -0.47 0.97
C GLU A 676 23.97 -0.91 2.02
N GLU A 677 22.71 -0.47 1.90
CA GLU A 677 21.67 -0.82 2.88
C GLU A 677 21.35 -2.33 2.86
N CYS A 678 21.33 -2.97 1.69
CA CYS A 678 21.14 -4.42 1.60
C CYS A 678 22.20 -5.19 2.40
N VAL A 679 23.47 -4.80 2.27
CA VAL A 679 24.59 -5.41 3.02
C VAL A 679 24.48 -5.11 4.51
N GLU A 680 24.16 -3.87 4.88
CA GLU A 680 24.00 -3.49 6.29
C GLU A 680 22.87 -4.27 6.99
N CYS A 681 21.77 -4.58 6.30
CA CYS A 681 20.69 -5.40 6.82
C CYS A 681 21.02 -6.90 6.86
N LEU A 682 21.89 -7.40 5.97
CA LEU A 682 22.33 -8.81 5.97
C LEU A 682 23.18 -9.17 7.17
N GLU A 683 24.09 -8.27 7.56
CA GLU A 683 24.94 -8.44 8.75
C GLU A 683 24.11 -8.58 10.05
N GLN A 684 22.83 -8.21 10.02
CA GLN A 684 21.94 -8.19 11.18
C GLN A 684 21.12 -9.49 11.35
N GLY A 685 21.44 -10.54 10.58
CA GLY A 685 20.82 -11.87 10.73
C GLY A 685 19.39 -11.97 10.19
N THR A 686 19.03 -11.06 9.27
CA THR A 686 17.75 -11.08 8.55
C THR A 686 17.74 -12.26 7.59
N ARG A 687 17.09 -13.37 7.99
CA ARG A 687 16.98 -14.59 7.17
C ARG A 687 16.07 -14.29 5.98
N GLY A 688 16.64 -14.33 4.78
CA GLY A 688 15.95 -14.00 3.53
C GLY A 688 16.61 -12.81 2.85
N SER A 689 17.67 -13.08 2.08
CA SER A 689 18.37 -12.03 1.36
C SER A 689 17.62 -11.71 0.08
N ILE A 690 17.11 -10.50 -0.05
CA ILE A 690 16.67 -9.98 -1.35
C ILE A 690 17.82 -9.98 -2.38
N LEU A 691 19.09 -10.09 -1.94
CA LEU A 691 20.22 -10.24 -2.86
C LEU A 691 20.27 -11.59 -3.57
N GLN A 692 19.46 -12.58 -3.18
CA GLN A 692 19.38 -13.84 -3.94
C GLN A 692 18.93 -13.63 -5.40
N PHE A 693 18.29 -12.50 -5.68
CA PHE A 693 17.84 -12.10 -7.01
C PHE A 693 18.92 -11.34 -7.81
N MET A 694 20.06 -11.01 -7.20
CA MET A 694 21.12 -10.21 -7.83
C MET A 694 21.98 -11.06 -8.79
N PRO A 695 22.08 -10.71 -10.09
CA PRO A 695 23.01 -11.34 -11.02
C PRO A 695 24.48 -11.28 -10.58
N PHE A 696 25.21 -12.40 -10.72
CA PHE A 696 26.66 -12.44 -10.41
C PHE A 696 27.49 -11.47 -11.25
N THR A 697 27.04 -11.12 -12.46
CA THR A 697 27.68 -10.14 -13.34
C THR A 697 27.70 -8.73 -12.74
N MET A 698 26.76 -8.40 -11.85
CA MET A 698 26.74 -7.10 -11.19
C MET A 698 27.94 -6.92 -10.26
N VAL A 699 28.52 -7.99 -9.70
CA VAL A 699 29.60 -7.89 -8.71
C VAL A 699 30.81 -7.16 -9.30
N SER A 700 31.18 -7.42 -10.56
CA SER A 700 32.31 -6.74 -11.20
C SER A 700 32.06 -5.25 -11.45
N GLU A 701 30.81 -4.84 -11.66
CA GLU A 701 30.44 -3.44 -11.82
C GLU A 701 30.33 -2.72 -10.47
N LEU A 702 29.73 -3.38 -9.47
CA LEU A 702 29.58 -2.85 -8.11
C LEU A 702 30.93 -2.57 -7.44
N VAL A 703 31.93 -3.42 -7.68
CA VAL A 703 33.28 -3.23 -7.14
C VAL A 703 34.00 -2.02 -7.74
N LYS A 704 33.57 -1.52 -8.92
CA LYS A 704 34.09 -0.26 -9.47
C LYS A 704 33.62 0.97 -8.66
N LEU A 705 32.57 0.83 -7.86
CA LEU A 705 32.08 1.89 -6.98
C LEU A 705 32.91 1.91 -5.68
N PRO A 706 33.66 2.99 -5.39
CA PRO A 706 34.62 3.00 -4.28
C PRO A 706 34.04 2.65 -2.90
N ALA A 707 32.77 3.00 -2.66
CA ALA A 707 32.15 2.72 -1.37
C ALA A 707 31.84 1.23 -1.14
N LEU A 708 31.60 0.49 -2.23
CA LEU A 708 31.30 -0.94 -2.26
C LEU A 708 32.55 -1.81 -2.50
N ALA A 709 33.67 -1.20 -2.87
CA ALA A 709 34.96 -1.82 -3.12
C ALA A 709 35.66 -2.31 -1.83
N LYS A 710 34.98 -3.16 -1.04
CA LYS A 710 35.47 -3.69 0.23
C LYS A 710 35.32 -5.21 0.23
N PRO A 711 36.32 -5.99 0.68
CA PRO A 711 36.21 -7.45 0.73
C PRO A 711 34.97 -7.94 1.49
N LYS A 712 34.63 -7.26 2.59
CA LYS A 712 33.43 -7.56 3.39
C LYS A 712 32.13 -7.42 2.60
N VAL A 713 32.01 -6.38 1.78
CA VAL A 713 30.84 -6.12 0.94
C VAL A 713 30.74 -7.18 -0.15
N VAL A 714 31.86 -7.49 -0.83
CA VAL A 714 31.92 -8.55 -1.85
C VAL A 714 31.44 -9.88 -1.28
N LEU A 715 31.94 -10.28 -0.11
CA LEU A 715 31.53 -11.52 0.54
C LEU A 715 30.03 -11.53 0.90
N ALA A 716 29.46 -10.39 1.27
CA ALA A 716 28.05 -10.27 1.65
C ALA A 716 27.10 -10.34 0.45
N ILE A 717 27.49 -9.78 -0.70
CA ILE A 717 26.66 -9.76 -1.91
C ILE A 717 26.83 -11.02 -2.76
N THR A 718 27.88 -11.83 -2.54
CA THR A 718 28.09 -13.10 -3.25
C THR A 718 27.55 -14.29 -2.46
N ASP A 719 26.78 -15.16 -3.12
CA ASP A 719 26.36 -16.43 -2.52
C ASP A 719 27.51 -17.45 -2.48
N LEU A 720 28.16 -17.53 -1.31
CA LEU A 720 29.30 -18.43 -1.07
C LEU A 720 28.91 -19.91 -0.97
N THR A 721 27.61 -20.24 -0.91
CA THR A 721 27.16 -21.64 -0.93
C THR A 721 27.40 -22.26 -2.32
N LEU A 722 27.51 -21.43 -3.35
CA LEU A 722 27.65 -21.85 -4.74
C LEU A 722 29.10 -21.84 -5.22
N PRO A 723 29.53 -22.84 -6.03
CA PRO A 723 30.86 -22.84 -6.64
C PRO A 723 31.15 -21.63 -7.55
N LEU A 724 30.12 -21.09 -8.21
CA LEU A 724 30.24 -19.89 -9.04
C LEU A 724 30.42 -18.64 -8.16
N GLY A 725 29.59 -18.48 -7.12
CA GLY A 725 29.68 -17.36 -6.19
C GLY A 725 31.05 -17.28 -5.49
N ARG A 726 31.62 -18.42 -5.07
CA ARG A 726 32.98 -18.47 -4.52
C ARG A 726 34.05 -18.01 -5.51
N ARG A 727 33.93 -18.37 -6.80
CA ARG A 727 34.87 -17.94 -7.85
C ARG A 727 34.75 -16.44 -8.13
N VAL A 728 33.53 -15.92 -8.22
CA VAL A 728 33.25 -14.49 -8.42
C VAL A 728 33.79 -13.68 -7.25
N ALA A 729 33.53 -14.10 -6.01
CA ALA A 729 34.04 -13.44 -4.81
C ALA A 729 35.57 -13.40 -4.79
N ALA A 730 36.23 -14.53 -5.06
CA ALA A 730 37.70 -14.60 -5.10
C ALA A 730 38.30 -13.67 -6.16
N LYS A 731 37.72 -13.64 -7.38
CA LYS A 731 38.17 -12.75 -8.46
C LYS A 731 37.97 -11.28 -8.12
N ALA A 732 36.81 -10.93 -7.57
CA ALA A 732 36.49 -9.56 -7.17
C ALA A 732 37.41 -9.07 -6.04
N ILE A 733 37.64 -9.90 -5.01
CA ILE A 733 38.55 -9.56 -3.90
C ILE A 733 40.00 -9.43 -4.37
N ALA A 734 40.44 -10.24 -5.33
CA ALA A 734 41.80 -10.12 -5.90
C ALA A 734 41.98 -8.88 -6.79
N ALA A 735 40.89 -8.26 -7.25
CA ALA A 735 40.90 -7.05 -8.06
C ALA A 735 40.80 -5.75 -7.23
N LEU A 736 40.47 -5.88 -5.93
CA LEU A 736 40.53 -4.81 -4.93
C LEU A 736 41.99 -4.62 -4.47
#